data_AF-A0A423WW66-F1
#
_entry.id   AF-A0A423WW66-F1
#
_cell.length_a   1.000
_cell.length_b   1.000
_cell.length_c   1.000
_cell.angle_alpha   90.00
_cell.angle_beta   90.00
_cell.angle_gamma   90.00
#
_symmetry.space_group_name_H-M   'P 1'
#
loop_
_entity.id
_entity.type
_entity.pdbx_description
1 polymer ?
#
loop_
_entity_poly.entity_id
_entity_poly.type
_entity_poly.pdbx_seq_one_letter_code
_entity_poly.pdbx_strand_id
1 'polypeptide(L)'
;MDEGLERALAASGAAQTELLEEERQIQEAIRLSMMEHEQRPSPSRELSTTVKRAADEELARDSVKRSRPSGAQTDPARSNQLGNSMAFPNGALRITRTPGRRNAKNCVNFADIIHKEYLVSACIFSFFIADEELFQHLPMSRSSHSIPIYIGRDPNMDPVVSEVCRRTGVAMREKITKSQLQGIAPALEQYHRKAYGNNHHAFYAWSSGSSHSKTLVLVYPTFLRIVITSCNMMDIDTELGDNHWYIHDLPKRASRRQVPHSGFEVDFLAHLQALGTPAEFIDSVKGMYDYLTIKVHLLTSVPGIFSGAKAEQSGLLRLRRIIKDLDLNLAQKKRQRKLQFEVCTASLGNLSAKWLDGFYDCAIGRKYIEIPDDPEVPRELKLFYPTVGDVRAADEQAQQGASNIGCHTRPWPQAPEAVKNLFHHYHSKDSGKLFHQKLILAYDPIEPTASPYYVYVGSANLSSSAWGALEKDKKENEATCDLKLVKTSNFECGVVIPGHLIEGLLEPGTKTWQDGIVPFVQTASKYDLSKDRPWNDPRWVKDFQEETVEAQGACETHHLSVLLLHPALVTLLFLVSNLLTPAVAYTRLSDDSLHRIPAAGADLDIHNAAGLLAPILIPRVPDTPGSDKVQQHFVEFFTKHLPSWTIEWHNSTSKTPATGDKLVRFRNLIFRRDPPWAGVGDVSRLTLAAHYDSLYRPEGFIGATDSAVPCALLMHVARSVDEALTKKWAAMEAAGDTDGLDEEKGVQILMLDGEEAWVQWTGTDSTYGSRALAETWNNEVHPAMSVYKHPLDSISLFALLDLLGASDPHVPSYFPTTHWAYQNLARIEDRMRQLGLLESNPRGHFLPEANKEHRQFRPGFVQDDHVPFMQRGVSILHIIPTPFPWVWHRMEDDGEHLDGPTMQDWARLMTAFVAEWMDVEGFVPSLNTEAVFDRSDKTEL
;
A
#
# COMPACT_ATOMS: atom_id res chain seq x y z
N MET A 1 -3.67 11.98 -61.65
CA MET A 1 -4.18 11.71 -60.29
C MET A 1 -4.88 10.37 -60.37
N ASP A 2 -4.50 9.36 -59.59
CA ASP A 2 -3.78 9.45 -58.31
C ASP A 2 -2.48 8.61 -58.25
N GLU A 3 -1.35 9.22 -58.63
CA GLU A 3 0.00 8.65 -58.35
C GLU A 3 0.47 8.94 -56.91
N GLY A 4 -0.32 9.67 -56.10
CA GLY A 4 0.03 10.02 -54.74
C GLY A 4 -0.23 8.86 -53.79
N LEU A 5 -1.39 8.21 -53.93
CA LEU A 5 -1.82 7.12 -53.06
C LEU A 5 -0.91 5.88 -53.18
N GLU A 6 -0.52 5.47 -54.39
CA GLU A 6 0.42 4.35 -54.59
C GLU A 6 1.81 4.65 -54.00
N ARG A 7 2.30 5.89 -54.13
CA ARG A 7 3.59 6.30 -53.53
C ARG A 7 3.53 6.35 -52.00
N ALA A 8 2.40 6.74 -51.42
CA ALA A 8 2.19 6.72 -49.97
C ALA A 8 2.18 5.28 -49.42
N LEU A 9 1.48 4.36 -50.08
CA LEU A 9 1.43 2.94 -49.70
C LEU A 9 2.80 2.26 -49.84
N ALA A 10 3.53 2.53 -50.93
CA ALA A 10 4.88 2.01 -51.12
C ALA A 10 5.88 2.53 -50.06
N ALA A 11 5.79 3.81 -49.68
CA ALA A 11 6.62 4.39 -48.62
C ALA A 11 6.28 3.79 -47.23
N SER A 12 5.00 3.54 -46.95
CA SER A 12 4.57 2.87 -45.72
C SER A 12 5.16 1.46 -45.60
N GLY A 13 5.10 0.67 -46.69
CA GLY A 13 5.66 -0.68 -46.70
C GLY A 13 7.19 -0.73 -46.53
N ALA A 14 7.91 0.24 -47.10
CA ALA A 14 9.36 0.34 -46.93
C ALA A 14 9.75 0.62 -45.47
N ALA A 15 9.16 1.65 -44.85
CA ALA A 15 9.44 2.01 -43.45
C ALA A 15 9.07 0.89 -42.46
N GLN A 16 7.96 0.18 -42.73
CA GLN A 16 7.55 -0.97 -41.93
C GLN A 16 8.50 -2.18 -42.09
N THR A 17 9.19 -2.31 -43.23
CA THR A 17 10.20 -3.36 -43.46
C THR A 17 11.54 -3.02 -42.78
N GLU A 18 11.95 -1.74 -42.75
CA GLU A 18 13.15 -1.33 -42.01
C GLU A 18 12.97 -1.52 -40.50
N LEU A 19 11.81 -1.16 -39.94
CA LEU A 19 11.50 -1.38 -38.52
C LEU A 19 11.55 -2.87 -38.12
N LEU A 20 10.97 -3.76 -38.94
CA LEU A 20 10.99 -5.21 -38.66
C LEU A 20 12.42 -5.80 -38.71
N GLU A 21 13.31 -5.24 -39.54
CA GLU A 21 14.71 -5.67 -39.58
C GLU A 21 15.55 -5.09 -38.42
N GLU A 22 15.26 -3.86 -37.95
CA GLU A 22 15.83 -3.33 -36.71
C GLU A 22 15.39 -4.14 -35.48
N GLU A 23 14.10 -4.46 -35.33
CA GLU A 23 13.60 -5.30 -34.24
C GLU A 23 14.23 -6.70 -34.25
N ARG A 24 14.35 -7.31 -35.44
CA ARG A 24 15.01 -8.61 -35.61
C ARG A 24 16.50 -8.56 -35.26
N GLN A 25 17.20 -7.48 -35.57
CA GLN A 25 18.60 -7.29 -35.15
C GLN A 25 18.73 -7.06 -33.64
N ILE A 26 17.79 -6.33 -33.02
CA ILE A 26 17.73 -6.15 -31.56
C ILE A 26 17.48 -7.48 -30.85
N GLN A 27 16.55 -8.31 -31.33
CA GLN A 27 16.30 -9.63 -30.72
C GLN A 27 17.49 -10.59 -30.88
N GLU A 28 18.15 -10.62 -32.05
CA GLU A 28 19.34 -11.45 -32.22
C GLU A 28 20.52 -10.96 -31.34
N ALA A 29 20.66 -9.64 -31.14
CA ALA A 29 21.64 -9.08 -30.22
C ALA A 29 21.35 -9.44 -28.75
N ILE A 30 20.07 -9.45 -28.33
CA ILE A 30 19.64 -9.94 -27.01
C ILE A 30 19.95 -11.44 -26.87
N ARG A 31 19.63 -12.25 -27.90
CA ARG A 31 19.88 -13.69 -27.92
C ARG A 31 21.37 -14.01 -27.77
N LEU A 32 22.24 -13.30 -28.49
CA LEU A 32 23.70 -13.44 -28.39
C LEU A 32 24.21 -12.96 -27.02
N SER A 33 23.70 -11.84 -26.49
CA SER A 33 24.04 -11.35 -25.15
C SER A 33 23.68 -12.32 -24.03
N MET A 34 22.61 -13.11 -24.19
CA MET A 34 22.24 -14.17 -23.24
C MET A 34 23.16 -15.39 -23.37
N MET A 35 23.52 -15.80 -24.59
CA MET A 35 24.41 -16.94 -24.83
C MET A 35 25.85 -16.71 -24.31
N GLU A 36 26.37 -15.48 -24.33
CA GLU A 36 27.68 -15.18 -23.70
C GLU A 36 27.68 -15.37 -22.17
N HIS A 37 26.52 -15.38 -21.52
CA HIS A 37 26.42 -15.38 -20.07
C HIS A 37 26.41 -16.78 -19.42
N GLU A 38 26.23 -17.86 -20.20
CA GLU A 38 26.13 -19.24 -19.69
C GLU A 38 27.50 -19.93 -19.50
N GLN A 39 28.60 -19.43 -20.08
CA GLN A 39 29.90 -20.11 -20.05
C GLN A 39 30.89 -19.57 -18.99
N ARG A 40 30.52 -19.61 -17.70
CA ARG A 40 31.48 -19.43 -16.58
C ARG A 40 31.20 -20.36 -15.39
N PRO A 41 31.95 -21.46 -15.21
CA PRO A 41 31.88 -22.28 -14.01
C PRO A 41 32.54 -21.60 -12.80
N SER A 42 32.12 -21.99 -11.59
CA SER A 42 32.58 -21.40 -10.33
C SER A 42 33.98 -21.89 -9.90
N PRO A 43 34.81 -21.02 -9.28
CA PRO A 43 36.20 -21.35 -8.96
C PRO A 43 36.35 -22.11 -7.63
N SER A 44 36.94 -23.30 -7.69
CA SER A 44 37.56 -23.96 -6.54
C SER A 44 38.97 -23.37 -6.25
N ARG A 45 39.60 -23.79 -5.16
CA ARG A 45 40.83 -23.18 -4.63
C ARG A 45 42.14 -23.69 -5.25
N GLU A 46 43.12 -22.80 -5.16
CA GLU A 46 44.59 -23.01 -5.06
C GLU A 46 45.48 -23.08 -6.32
N LEU A 47 46.61 -22.37 -6.20
CA LEU A 47 47.92 -22.56 -6.84
C LEU A 47 48.01 -22.67 -8.38
N SER A 48 48.40 -21.57 -9.04
CA SER A 48 49.81 -21.38 -9.44
C SER A 48 50.10 -19.98 -10.03
N THR A 49 51.37 -19.63 -10.20
CA THR A 49 51.87 -18.36 -10.74
C THR A 49 52.07 -18.38 -12.26
N THR A 50 52.16 -17.18 -12.87
CA THR A 50 52.40 -16.92 -14.31
C THR A 50 51.13 -17.21 -15.15
N VAL A 51 50.53 -16.25 -15.86
CA VAL A 51 51.14 -15.18 -16.67
C VAL A 51 50.69 -13.77 -16.25
N LYS A 52 51.65 -12.85 -16.07
CA LYS A 52 51.39 -11.41 -15.91
C LYS A 52 52.50 -10.59 -16.60
N ARG A 53 52.32 -10.33 -17.90
CA ARG A 53 53.06 -9.37 -18.77
C ARG A 53 52.62 -9.58 -20.23
N ALA A 54 51.69 -8.75 -20.71
CA ALA A 54 51.28 -8.68 -22.12
C ALA A 54 50.35 -7.49 -22.43
N ALA A 55 49.54 -7.06 -21.46
CA ALA A 55 48.37 -6.19 -21.71
C ALA A 55 48.49 -4.75 -21.18
N ASP A 56 49.68 -4.31 -20.77
CA ASP A 56 49.88 -3.00 -20.10
C ASP A 56 50.38 -1.87 -21.03
N GLU A 57 50.64 -2.12 -22.33
CA GLU A 57 51.33 -1.15 -23.22
C GLU A 57 50.50 -0.52 -24.35
N GLU A 58 49.29 -1.02 -24.67
CA GLU A 58 48.53 -0.57 -25.86
C GLU A 58 47.37 0.42 -25.59
N LEU A 59 47.13 0.81 -24.34
CA LEU A 59 46.14 1.85 -23.96
C LEU A 59 46.76 3.23 -23.64
N ALA A 60 48.01 3.46 -24.06
CA ALA A 60 48.81 4.64 -23.72
C ALA A 60 49.14 5.56 -24.91
N ARG A 61 48.19 5.79 -25.84
CA ARG A 61 48.21 6.87 -26.85
C ARG A 61 46.80 7.40 -27.18
N ASP A 62 46.78 8.59 -27.79
CA ASP A 62 45.68 9.23 -28.52
C ASP A 62 44.38 9.59 -27.78
N SER A 63 44.51 10.53 -26.83
CA SER A 63 43.40 11.26 -26.22
C SER A 63 43.35 12.75 -26.63
N VAL A 64 42.59 13.10 -27.68
CA VAL A 64 42.39 14.51 -28.09
C VAL A 64 40.93 14.86 -28.44
N LYS A 65 40.28 15.57 -27.50
CA LYS A 65 39.16 16.53 -27.67
C LYS A 65 37.94 16.13 -28.53
N ARG A 66 36.83 15.83 -27.84
CA ARG A 66 35.56 16.60 -27.96
C ARG A 66 34.86 16.67 -26.59
N SER A 67 34.12 17.73 -26.34
CA SER A 67 33.70 18.15 -24.98
C SER A 67 32.25 17.78 -24.64
N ARG A 68 32.03 17.23 -23.44
CA ARG A 68 30.69 17.17 -22.79
C ARG A 68 30.43 18.46 -21.99
N PRO A 69 29.16 18.91 -21.85
CA PRO A 69 28.80 19.94 -20.88
C PRO A 69 29.08 19.51 -19.44
N SER A 70 29.39 20.47 -18.56
CA SER A 70 29.79 20.21 -17.17
C SER A 70 28.61 19.91 -16.26
N GLY A 71 28.60 18.72 -15.64
CA GLY A 71 27.97 18.55 -14.33
C GLY A 71 28.74 19.34 -13.27
N ALA A 72 28.05 19.96 -12.33
CA ALA A 72 28.68 20.78 -11.30
C ALA A 72 29.46 19.91 -10.30
N GLN A 73 30.80 19.98 -10.33
CA GLN A 73 31.64 19.41 -9.29
C GLN A 73 31.51 20.24 -8.00
N THR A 74 31.10 19.61 -6.91
CA THR A 74 31.21 20.19 -5.57
C THR A 74 32.64 20.03 -5.06
N ASP A 75 33.25 21.15 -4.66
CA ASP A 75 34.65 21.22 -4.22
C ASP A 75 34.84 20.51 -2.86
N PRO A 76 35.65 19.44 -2.77
CA PRO A 76 35.85 18.69 -1.52
C PRO A 76 36.57 19.50 -0.43
N ALA A 77 37.18 20.65 -0.75
CA ALA A 77 37.69 21.56 0.27
C ALA A 77 36.56 22.30 1.02
N ARG A 78 35.38 22.46 0.42
CA ARG A 78 34.22 23.13 1.05
C ARG A 78 33.41 22.22 1.96
N SER A 79 33.23 20.94 1.61
CA SER A 79 32.45 20.00 2.44
C SER A 79 33.07 19.80 3.83
N ASN A 80 34.40 19.75 3.92
CA ASN A 80 35.15 19.63 5.17
C ASN A 80 35.03 20.84 6.12
N GLN A 81 34.49 21.98 5.67
CA GLN A 81 34.18 23.12 6.55
C GLN A 81 32.69 23.18 6.93
N LEU A 82 31.77 22.80 6.04
CA LEU A 82 30.33 22.90 6.30
C LEU A 82 29.87 21.98 7.45
N GLY A 83 30.28 20.71 7.47
CA GLY A 83 29.68 19.67 8.32
C GLY A 83 29.83 19.87 9.84
N ASN A 84 30.79 20.69 10.28
CA ASN A 84 31.03 21.04 11.69
C ASN A 84 30.69 22.53 12.00
N SER A 85 29.94 23.18 11.10
CA SER A 85 29.51 24.58 11.22
C SER A 85 27.99 24.69 11.30
N MET A 86 27.49 25.72 12.00
CA MET A 86 26.06 26.00 12.03
C MET A 86 25.64 26.64 10.69
N ALA A 87 24.90 25.88 9.89
CA ALA A 87 24.32 26.34 8.63
C ALA A 87 22.98 27.09 8.84
N PHE A 88 22.28 26.80 9.94
CA PHE A 88 20.95 27.34 10.25
C PHE A 88 20.87 28.01 11.65
N PRO A 89 21.82 28.89 12.06
CA PRO A 89 21.92 29.43 13.42
C PRO A 89 20.79 30.40 13.82
N ASN A 90 20.02 30.89 12.85
CA ASN A 90 18.83 31.73 13.07
C ASN A 90 17.52 30.94 12.83
N GLY A 91 17.63 29.64 12.52
CA GLY A 91 16.58 28.83 11.93
C GLY A 91 16.51 28.94 10.41
N ALA A 92 15.73 28.04 9.80
CA ALA A 92 15.39 28.02 8.39
C ALA A 92 14.03 27.36 8.17
N LEU A 93 13.31 27.81 7.13
CA LEU A 93 12.10 27.16 6.61
C LEU A 93 12.34 26.82 5.13
N ARG A 94 12.16 25.54 4.78
CA ARG A 94 12.48 24.98 3.45
C ARG A 94 11.38 24.05 2.97
N ILE A 95 11.35 23.80 1.67
CA ILE A 95 10.57 22.71 1.04
C ILE A 95 11.48 21.55 0.60
N THR A 96 10.94 20.36 0.34
CA THR A 96 11.71 19.24 -0.24
C THR A 96 12.30 19.61 -1.61
N ARG A 97 13.55 19.22 -1.87
CA ARG A 97 14.23 19.36 -3.18
C ARG A 97 13.84 18.19 -4.09
N THR A 98 12.61 18.26 -4.60
CA THR A 98 12.07 17.35 -5.62
C THR A 98 12.89 17.38 -6.92
N PRO A 99 12.79 16.38 -7.81
CA PRO A 99 13.64 16.28 -9.01
C PRO A 99 13.64 17.52 -9.91
N GLY A 100 12.48 18.13 -10.20
CA GLY A 100 12.42 19.38 -10.99
C GLY A 100 12.89 20.61 -10.20
N ARG A 101 12.85 20.55 -8.87
CA ARG A 101 13.44 21.56 -7.95
C ARG A 101 14.92 21.33 -7.65
N ARG A 102 15.64 20.42 -8.33
CA ARG A 102 17.09 20.18 -8.14
C ARG A 102 17.91 21.47 -8.05
N ASN A 103 17.67 22.43 -8.96
CA ASN A 103 18.39 23.71 -9.02
C ASN A 103 17.66 24.88 -8.29
N ALA A 104 16.53 24.62 -7.63
CA ALA A 104 15.73 25.65 -6.98
C ALA A 104 16.36 26.12 -5.65
N LYS A 105 16.05 27.36 -5.30
CA LYS A 105 16.36 27.97 -4.00
C LYS A 105 15.34 27.53 -2.94
N ASN A 106 15.72 27.68 -1.68
CA ASN A 106 14.90 27.36 -0.51
C ASN A 106 14.46 25.88 -0.37
N CYS A 107 15.13 24.97 -1.06
CA CYS A 107 14.85 23.53 -1.01
C CYS A 107 15.92 22.78 -0.18
N VAL A 108 15.57 21.66 0.45
CA VAL A 108 16.50 20.76 1.17
C VAL A 108 16.06 19.30 1.07
N ASN A 109 17.05 18.40 1.08
CA ASN A 109 16.89 16.94 1.22
C ASN A 109 17.77 16.40 2.37
N PHE A 110 17.76 15.10 2.67
CA PHE A 110 18.53 14.57 3.83
C PHE A 110 20.04 14.86 3.76
N ALA A 111 20.63 14.86 2.56
CA ALA A 111 22.05 15.18 2.35
C ALA A 111 22.43 16.63 2.74
N ASP A 112 21.48 17.58 2.70
CA ASP A 112 21.67 18.96 3.15
C ASP A 112 21.57 19.10 4.68
N ILE A 113 20.94 18.14 5.35
CA ILE A 113 20.52 18.21 6.76
C ILE A 113 21.41 17.35 7.69
N ILE A 114 21.86 16.18 7.21
CA ILE A 114 22.55 15.17 8.01
C ILE A 114 23.98 14.98 7.51
N HIS A 115 24.96 15.45 8.29
CA HIS A 115 26.40 15.29 8.00
C HIS A 115 26.96 14.19 8.90
N LYS A 116 26.70 12.93 8.55
CA LYS A 116 26.90 11.74 9.41
C LYS A 116 28.33 11.55 9.92
N GLU A 117 29.31 12.06 9.19
CA GLU A 117 30.73 12.05 9.51
C GLU A 117 31.08 12.91 10.74
N TYR A 118 30.19 13.85 11.11
CA TYR A 118 30.38 14.80 12.20
C TYR A 118 29.39 14.62 13.36
N LEU A 119 28.48 13.64 13.29
CA LEU A 119 27.51 13.41 14.37
C LEU A 119 28.21 12.93 15.66
N VAL A 120 27.64 13.34 16.79
CA VAL A 120 28.00 12.91 18.16
C VAL A 120 26.89 12.04 18.76
N SER A 121 25.65 12.21 18.29
CA SER A 121 24.49 11.34 18.48
C SER A 121 23.35 11.84 17.57
N ALA A 122 22.34 11.01 17.32
CA ALA A 122 21.09 11.45 16.71
C ALA A 122 19.90 10.82 17.43
N CYS A 123 18.81 11.55 17.58
CA CYS A 123 17.49 11.01 17.90
C CYS A 123 16.51 11.41 16.80
N ILE A 124 15.90 10.43 16.14
CA ILE A 124 14.93 10.64 15.06
C ILE A 124 13.63 9.94 15.45
N PHE A 125 12.52 10.68 15.43
CA PHE A 125 11.18 10.11 15.62
C PHE A 125 10.33 10.37 14.37
N SER A 126 9.63 9.36 13.88
CA SER A 126 8.66 9.48 12.78
C SER A 126 7.54 8.46 12.91
N PHE A 127 6.38 8.76 12.31
CA PHE A 127 5.29 7.79 12.17
C PHE A 127 5.75 6.51 11.45
N PHE A 128 6.36 6.68 10.28
CA PHE A 128 6.93 5.62 9.45
C PHE A 128 8.38 5.96 9.07
N ILE A 129 9.20 4.92 8.93
CA ILE A 129 10.61 4.99 8.56
C ILE A 129 10.90 3.85 7.59
N ALA A 130 11.48 4.16 6.43
CA ALA A 130 12.09 3.17 5.55
C ALA A 130 13.56 3.02 5.94
N ASP A 131 13.91 1.87 6.52
CA ASP A 131 15.19 1.71 7.24
C ASP A 131 16.40 1.77 6.31
N GLU A 132 16.31 1.24 5.09
CA GLU A 132 17.39 1.33 4.10
C GLU A 132 17.60 2.77 3.60
N GLU A 133 16.52 3.52 3.41
CA GLU A 133 16.50 4.90 2.90
C GLU A 133 17.01 5.91 3.94
N LEU A 134 16.62 5.77 5.22
CA LEU A 134 17.12 6.64 6.29
C LEU A 134 18.54 6.26 6.73
N PHE A 135 18.85 4.98 6.92
CA PHE A 135 20.08 4.58 7.62
C PHE A 135 21.35 4.77 6.77
N GLN A 136 21.25 4.88 5.44
CA GLN A 136 22.36 5.35 4.59
C GLN A 136 22.85 6.76 4.97
N HIS A 137 22.00 7.60 5.57
CA HIS A 137 22.34 8.93 6.08
C HIS A 137 22.86 8.92 7.53
N LEU A 138 23.06 7.76 8.16
CA LEU A 138 23.47 7.64 9.57
C LEU A 138 24.75 6.78 9.73
N PRO A 139 25.57 7.02 10.77
CA PRO A 139 26.79 6.25 11.03
C PRO A 139 26.47 4.97 11.83
N MET A 140 25.72 4.06 11.19
CA MET A 140 25.33 2.77 11.78
C MET A 140 26.56 1.87 11.97
N SER A 141 26.71 1.23 13.14
CA SER A 141 27.92 0.45 13.44
C SER A 141 27.73 -0.64 14.50
N ARG A 142 28.49 -1.73 14.32
CA ARG A 142 28.54 -2.86 15.26
C ARG A 142 29.62 -2.69 16.34
N SER A 143 30.42 -1.61 16.28
CA SER A 143 31.41 -1.28 17.32
C SER A 143 30.75 -0.94 18.65
N SER A 144 31.45 -1.16 19.77
CA SER A 144 31.08 -0.64 21.09
C SER A 144 31.49 0.83 21.30
N HIS A 145 32.23 1.42 20.37
CA HIS A 145 32.79 2.78 20.47
C HIS A 145 32.12 3.79 19.51
N SER A 146 31.07 3.39 18.80
CA SER A 146 30.30 4.25 17.88
C SER A 146 29.25 5.09 18.62
N ILE A 147 28.93 6.26 18.06
CA ILE A 147 27.96 7.21 18.61
C ILE A 147 26.55 6.61 18.71
N PRO A 148 25.76 6.91 19.75
CA PRO A 148 24.41 6.34 19.89
C PRO A 148 23.40 7.01 18.95
N ILE A 149 22.62 6.19 18.26
CA ILE A 149 21.56 6.57 17.30
C ILE A 149 20.23 6.04 17.84
N TYR A 150 19.33 6.94 18.20
CA TYR A 150 18.01 6.66 18.77
C TYR A 150 16.94 6.79 17.68
N ILE A 151 16.20 5.71 17.42
CA ILE A 151 15.17 5.66 16.36
C ILE A 151 13.81 5.37 16.99
N GLY A 152 12.88 6.30 16.82
CA GLY A 152 11.55 6.31 17.40
C GLY A 152 10.45 6.12 16.36
N ARG A 153 9.51 5.21 16.61
CA ARG A 153 8.42 4.86 15.68
C ARG A 153 7.04 4.83 16.36
N ASP A 154 5.98 4.88 15.55
CA ASP A 154 4.72 4.26 15.94
C ASP A 154 4.91 2.73 15.93
N PRO A 155 4.57 2.01 17.02
CA PRO A 155 4.79 0.57 17.10
C PRO A 155 3.94 -0.25 16.13
N ASN A 156 2.89 0.31 15.53
CA ASN A 156 2.08 -0.37 14.53
C ASN A 156 2.65 -0.19 13.10
N MET A 157 3.65 0.69 12.94
CA MET A 157 4.30 1.01 11.66
C MET A 157 5.72 0.44 11.54
N ASP A 158 6.23 -0.23 12.60
CA ASP A 158 7.51 -0.95 12.56
C ASP A 158 7.25 -2.44 12.28
N PRO A 159 7.59 -2.98 11.09
CA PRO A 159 7.31 -4.38 10.74
C PRO A 159 7.98 -5.39 11.68
N VAL A 160 9.04 -4.98 12.38
CA VAL A 160 9.70 -5.79 13.43
C VAL A 160 8.75 -6.13 14.59
N VAL A 161 7.76 -5.28 14.88
CA VAL A 161 6.82 -5.49 15.99
C VAL A 161 5.94 -6.72 15.78
N SER A 162 5.39 -6.91 14.57
CA SER A 162 4.62 -8.11 14.23
C SER A 162 5.45 -9.39 14.34
N GLU A 163 6.70 -9.35 13.88
CA GLU A 163 7.62 -10.50 13.92
C GLU A 163 8.08 -10.84 15.35
N VAL A 164 8.33 -9.84 16.19
CA VAL A 164 8.67 -10.07 17.60
C VAL A 164 7.46 -10.51 18.41
N CYS A 165 6.25 -9.98 18.15
CA CYS A 165 4.99 -10.52 18.69
C CYS A 165 4.86 -12.02 18.38
N ARG A 166 5.02 -12.40 17.11
CA ARG A 166 4.96 -13.80 16.65
C ARG A 166 5.99 -14.70 17.35
N ARG A 167 7.24 -14.24 17.51
CA ARG A 167 8.31 -15.00 18.20
C ARG A 167 8.13 -15.10 19.72
N THR A 168 7.38 -14.18 20.33
CA THR A 168 7.15 -14.14 21.78
C THR A 168 5.80 -14.74 22.20
N GLY A 169 5.00 -15.25 21.24
CA GLY A 169 3.67 -15.80 21.50
C GLY A 169 2.60 -14.73 21.80
N VAL A 170 2.89 -13.45 21.51
CA VAL A 170 1.98 -12.34 21.75
C VAL A 170 1.02 -12.19 20.57
N ALA A 171 -0.23 -12.63 20.76
CA ALA A 171 -1.29 -12.50 19.77
C ALA A 171 -1.69 -11.03 19.58
N MET A 172 -1.35 -10.46 18.42
CA MET A 172 -1.82 -9.14 17.98
C MET A 172 -3.08 -9.31 17.10
N ARG A 173 -4.04 -8.38 17.20
CA ARG A 173 -5.12 -8.22 16.20
C ARG A 173 -4.66 -7.17 15.19
N GLU A 174 -5.40 -6.08 15.00
CA GLU A 174 -5.04 -4.98 14.08
C GLU A 174 -3.89 -4.10 14.60
N LYS A 175 -3.85 -3.83 15.91
CA LYS A 175 -2.86 -2.96 16.57
C LYS A 175 -2.33 -3.60 17.84
N ILE A 176 -1.08 -3.30 18.19
CA ILE A 176 -0.49 -3.73 19.46
C ILE A 176 -1.03 -2.89 20.62
N THR A 177 -1.40 -3.52 21.74
CA THR A 177 -1.79 -2.79 22.95
C THR A 177 -0.56 -2.29 23.72
N LYS A 178 -0.74 -1.24 24.53
CA LYS A 178 0.34 -0.68 25.36
C LYS A 178 1.03 -1.72 26.26
N SER A 179 0.24 -2.65 26.82
CA SER A 179 0.74 -3.71 27.70
C SER A 179 1.60 -4.73 26.93
N GLN A 180 1.13 -5.15 25.74
CA GLN A 180 1.87 -6.06 24.87
C GLN A 180 3.21 -5.45 24.42
N LEU A 181 3.20 -4.18 24.01
CA LEU A 181 4.41 -3.45 23.63
C LEU A 181 5.43 -3.39 24.77
N GLN A 182 4.97 -3.14 26.00
CA GLN A 182 5.82 -3.17 27.19
C GLN A 182 6.42 -4.56 27.47
N GLY A 183 5.65 -5.63 27.21
CA GLY A 183 6.14 -7.02 27.34
C GLY A 183 7.22 -7.38 26.32
N ILE A 184 7.13 -6.90 25.09
CA ILE A 184 8.08 -7.25 24.01
C ILE A 184 9.26 -6.28 23.84
N ALA A 185 9.25 -5.11 24.50
CA ALA A 185 10.26 -4.07 24.32
C ALA A 185 11.73 -4.53 24.42
N PRO A 186 12.13 -5.43 25.36
CA PRO A 186 13.50 -5.94 25.40
C PRO A 186 13.88 -6.80 24.17
N ALA A 187 12.92 -7.54 23.62
CA ALA A 187 13.12 -8.36 22.42
C ALA A 187 13.19 -7.50 21.15
N LEU A 188 12.42 -6.40 21.09
CA LEU A 188 12.54 -5.38 20.04
C LEU A 188 13.92 -4.72 20.05
N GLU A 189 14.40 -4.28 21.21
CA GLU A 189 15.73 -3.67 21.36
C GLU A 189 16.85 -4.66 20.95
N GLN A 190 16.73 -5.93 21.35
CA GLN A 190 17.68 -6.99 20.98
C GLN A 190 17.66 -7.28 19.47
N TYR A 191 16.48 -7.32 18.84
CA TYR A 191 16.33 -7.53 17.40
C TYR A 191 17.01 -6.41 16.62
N HIS A 192 16.66 -5.16 16.96
CA HIS A 192 17.18 -3.96 16.31
C HIS A 192 18.71 -3.82 16.45
N ARG A 193 19.27 -4.10 17.64
CA ARG A 193 20.73 -4.16 17.83
C ARG A 193 21.40 -5.26 16.98
N LYS A 194 20.77 -6.42 16.85
CA LYS A 194 21.30 -7.53 16.04
C LYS A 194 21.31 -7.21 14.54
N ALA A 195 20.27 -6.52 14.05
CA ALA A 195 20.19 -6.07 12.67
C ALA A 195 21.20 -4.94 12.39
N TYR A 196 20.97 -3.76 12.99
CA TYR A 196 21.59 -2.49 12.59
C TYR A 196 22.86 -2.14 13.38
N GLY A 197 23.11 -2.82 14.50
CA GLY A 197 24.32 -2.69 15.30
C GLY A 197 24.10 -2.17 16.71
N ASN A 198 25.14 -2.27 17.54
CA ASN A 198 25.07 -2.00 18.98
C ASN A 198 24.71 -0.55 19.31
N ASN A 199 24.95 0.39 18.38
CA ASN A 199 24.63 1.80 18.53
C ASN A 199 23.22 2.19 18.08
N HIS A 200 22.39 1.26 17.61
CA HIS A 200 20.97 1.51 17.33
C HIS A 200 20.13 1.27 18.60
N HIS A 201 19.35 2.30 18.99
CA HIS A 201 18.46 2.28 20.14
C HIS A 201 17.01 2.53 19.68
N ALA A 202 16.23 1.45 19.53
CA ALA A 202 14.82 1.56 19.17
C ALA A 202 13.98 2.06 20.36
N PHE A 203 13.01 2.94 20.10
CA PHE A 203 11.98 3.32 21.08
C PHE A 203 10.63 3.56 20.39
N TYR A 204 9.55 3.56 21.17
CA TYR A 204 8.18 3.56 20.62
C TYR A 204 7.24 4.44 21.43
N ALA A 205 6.49 5.29 20.73
CA ALA A 205 5.38 6.02 21.31
C ALA A 205 4.09 5.23 21.06
N TRP A 206 3.44 4.70 22.09
CA TRP A 206 2.12 4.08 21.94
C TRP A 206 1.00 5.12 22.09
N SER A 207 0.06 5.13 21.14
CA SER A 207 -1.14 5.97 21.17
C SER A 207 -2.37 5.18 20.71
N SER A 208 -3.57 5.71 20.98
CA SER A 208 -4.83 5.11 20.50
C SER A 208 -5.18 5.51 19.06
N GLY A 209 -4.69 6.67 18.60
CA GLY A 209 -4.76 7.10 17.21
C GLY A 209 -3.49 6.70 16.46
N SER A 210 -2.63 7.70 16.20
CA SER A 210 -1.33 7.53 15.56
C SER A 210 -0.25 8.37 16.24
N SER A 211 0.93 7.80 16.44
CA SER A 211 2.12 8.49 16.94
C SER A 211 2.83 9.18 15.79
N HIS A 212 2.22 10.28 15.35
CA HIS A 212 2.42 10.82 14.00
C HIS A 212 3.52 11.91 13.87
N SER A 213 4.05 12.37 15.00
CA SER A 213 5.16 13.33 15.14
C SER A 213 6.37 12.98 14.26
N LYS A 214 7.09 14.01 13.81
CA LYS A 214 8.18 13.91 12.83
C LYS A 214 9.30 14.88 13.20
N THR A 215 10.33 14.39 13.88
CA THR A 215 11.40 15.21 14.47
C THR A 215 12.78 14.55 14.31
N LEU A 216 13.79 15.35 13.99
CA LEU A 216 15.20 14.93 14.05
C LEU A 216 15.94 15.85 15.02
N VAL A 217 16.74 15.26 15.91
CA VAL A 217 17.53 15.96 16.91
C VAL A 217 18.97 15.46 16.77
N LEU A 218 19.77 16.19 16.01
CA LEU A 218 21.09 15.77 15.52
C LEU A 218 22.17 16.52 16.29
N VAL A 219 22.95 15.78 17.09
CA VAL A 219 23.96 16.34 17.99
C VAL A 219 25.29 16.43 17.24
N TYR A 220 25.88 17.62 17.17
CA TYR A 220 27.19 17.88 16.57
C TYR A 220 28.19 18.33 17.67
N PRO A 221 29.51 18.44 17.37
CA PRO A 221 30.51 18.74 18.40
C PRO A 221 30.31 20.11 19.05
N THR A 222 29.84 21.09 18.27
CA THR A 222 29.72 22.51 18.60
C THR A 222 28.28 23.04 18.61
N PHE A 223 27.30 22.27 18.14
CA PHE A 223 25.88 22.68 18.07
C PHE A 223 24.90 21.49 18.11
N LEU A 224 23.60 21.79 18.23
CA LEU A 224 22.50 20.84 18.14
C LEU A 224 21.55 21.28 17.03
N ARG A 225 21.35 20.44 16.00
CA ARG A 225 20.38 20.70 14.94
C ARG A 225 19.03 20.07 15.29
N ILE A 226 18.00 20.89 15.42
CA ILE A 226 16.61 20.44 15.54
C ILE A 226 15.95 20.58 14.18
N VAL A 227 15.22 19.53 13.77
CA VAL A 227 14.40 19.49 12.56
C VAL A 227 12.98 19.08 12.94
N ILE A 228 11.99 19.78 12.42
CA ILE A 228 10.57 19.45 12.52
C ILE A 228 9.99 19.50 11.10
N THR A 229 9.36 18.42 10.65
CA THR A 229 8.99 18.23 9.22
C THR A 229 7.62 17.60 9.06
N SER A 230 7.04 17.69 7.86
CA SER A 230 5.84 16.94 7.47
C SER A 230 6.12 15.54 6.91
N CYS A 231 7.37 15.24 6.57
CA CYS A 231 7.84 13.96 6.00
C CYS A 231 7.80 12.80 7.00
N ASN A 232 7.33 11.64 6.58
CA ASN A 232 7.84 10.34 7.05
C ASN A 232 9.31 10.19 6.61
N MET A 233 10.08 9.30 7.23
CA MET A 233 11.49 9.13 6.85
C MET A 233 11.60 8.11 5.70
N MET A 234 11.22 8.55 4.49
CA MET A 234 11.22 7.75 3.26
C MET A 234 11.25 8.65 2.01
N ASP A 235 11.89 8.21 0.93
CA ASP A 235 12.24 9.00 -0.25
C ASP A 235 11.02 9.61 -0.96
N ILE A 236 9.86 8.95 -0.92
CA ILE A 236 8.61 9.51 -1.48
C ILE A 236 8.22 10.85 -0.82
N ASP A 237 8.55 11.04 0.45
CA ASP A 237 8.32 12.27 1.19
C ASP A 237 9.55 13.20 1.19
N THR A 238 10.75 12.62 1.31
CA THR A 238 11.99 13.35 1.60
C THR A 238 12.79 13.74 0.37
N GLU A 239 12.52 13.12 -0.77
CA GLU A 239 13.19 13.38 -2.06
C GLU A 239 12.20 13.65 -3.21
N LEU A 240 10.97 13.11 -3.20
CA LEU A 240 10.05 13.13 -4.36
C LEU A 240 8.80 14.01 -4.20
N GLY A 241 8.24 14.13 -3.00
CA GLY A 241 6.97 14.80 -2.72
C GLY A 241 7.09 16.19 -2.09
N ASP A 242 6.06 17.02 -2.28
CA ASP A 242 5.98 18.34 -1.66
C ASP A 242 5.77 18.23 -0.14
N ASN A 243 6.75 18.72 0.61
CA ASN A 243 6.80 18.70 2.07
C ASN A 243 7.58 19.90 2.63
N HIS A 244 7.43 20.16 3.93
CA HIS A 244 8.05 21.27 4.66
C HIS A 244 9.08 20.82 5.69
N TRP A 245 10.12 21.62 5.86
CA TRP A 245 11.19 21.43 6.83
C TRP A 245 11.46 22.72 7.60
N TYR A 246 11.23 22.70 8.91
CA TYR A 246 11.81 23.69 9.83
C TYR A 246 13.11 23.12 10.40
N ILE A 247 14.21 23.87 10.30
CA ILE A 247 15.54 23.47 10.77
C ILE A 247 16.12 24.58 11.65
N HIS A 248 16.80 24.26 12.75
CA HIS A 248 17.48 25.24 13.60
C HIS A 248 18.75 24.67 14.24
N ASP A 249 19.88 25.37 14.10
CA ASP A 249 21.16 25.01 14.71
C ASP A 249 21.38 25.81 16.01
N LEU A 250 21.38 25.13 17.16
CA LEU A 250 21.53 25.73 18.48
C LEU A 250 22.99 25.68 18.94
N PRO A 251 23.64 26.81 19.30
CA PRO A 251 25.03 26.79 19.76
C PRO A 251 25.17 26.07 21.10
N LYS A 252 26.21 25.25 21.22
CA LYS A 252 26.55 24.53 22.45
C LYS A 252 27.08 25.49 23.51
N ARG A 253 26.60 25.33 24.74
CA ARG A 253 26.96 26.18 25.87
C ARG A 253 28.28 25.72 26.48
N ALA A 254 29.09 26.68 26.94
CA ALA A 254 30.33 26.39 27.69
C ALA A 254 30.07 25.68 29.03
N SER A 255 28.84 25.76 29.57
CA SER A 255 28.40 25.05 30.76
C SER A 255 26.91 24.70 30.71
N ARG A 256 26.56 23.54 31.29
CA ARG A 256 25.19 23.05 31.46
C ARG A 256 24.41 23.99 32.39
N ARG A 257 23.19 24.37 32.00
CA ARG A 257 22.21 24.97 32.92
C ARG A 257 21.43 23.87 33.66
N GLN A 258 21.19 24.10 34.95
CA GLN A 258 20.40 23.20 35.81
C GLN A 258 18.88 23.36 35.61
N VAL A 259 18.45 24.53 35.11
CA VAL A 259 17.04 24.86 34.85
C VAL A 259 16.94 25.37 33.40
N PRO A 260 16.01 24.84 32.58
CA PRO A 260 15.68 25.39 31.27
C PRO A 260 15.27 26.87 31.35
N HIS A 261 15.68 27.66 30.36
CA HIS A 261 15.39 29.11 30.32
C HIS A 261 14.55 29.55 29.11
N SER A 262 14.20 28.63 28.22
CA SER A 262 13.31 28.85 27.08
C SER A 262 12.05 28.00 27.24
N GLY A 263 10.87 28.56 26.98
CA GLY A 263 9.63 27.78 26.94
C GLY A 263 9.69 26.68 25.88
N PHE A 264 10.40 26.93 24.76
CA PHE A 264 10.63 25.91 23.73
C PHE A 264 11.46 24.74 24.27
N GLU A 265 12.49 24.98 25.09
CA GLU A 265 13.29 23.91 25.70
C GLU A 265 12.43 23.02 26.61
N VAL A 266 11.58 23.62 27.45
CA VAL A 266 10.67 22.89 28.34
C VAL A 266 9.66 22.07 27.54
N ASP A 267 8.93 22.71 26.62
CA ASP A 267 7.85 22.08 25.87
C ASP A 267 8.38 20.99 24.91
N PHE A 268 9.55 21.21 24.28
CA PHE A 268 10.14 20.24 23.34
C PHE A 268 10.70 19.01 24.05
N LEU A 269 11.43 19.18 25.15
CA LEU A 269 11.95 18.04 25.92
C LEU A 269 10.82 17.26 26.60
N ALA A 270 9.74 17.93 27.01
CA ALA A 270 8.52 17.26 27.50
C ALA A 270 7.84 16.44 26.39
N HIS A 271 7.81 16.93 25.14
CA HIS A 271 7.27 16.17 24.00
C HIS A 271 8.13 14.95 23.65
N LEU A 272 9.46 15.08 23.62
CA LEU A 272 10.36 13.92 23.45
C LEU A 272 10.17 12.88 24.57
N GLN A 273 10.03 13.32 25.82
CA GLN A 273 9.73 12.42 26.93
C GLN A 273 8.36 11.72 26.76
N ALA A 274 7.35 12.43 26.25
CA ALA A 274 6.02 11.87 25.98
C ALA A 274 6.02 10.87 24.80
N LEU A 275 6.90 11.06 23.82
CA LEU A 275 7.20 10.09 22.74
C LEU A 275 8.03 8.89 23.22
N GLY A 276 8.43 8.82 24.50
CA GLY A 276 9.22 7.74 25.04
C GLY A 276 10.70 7.77 24.66
N THR A 277 11.23 8.93 24.24
CA THR A 277 12.67 9.10 23.97
C THR A 277 13.50 8.76 25.23
N PRO A 278 14.55 7.92 25.13
CA PRO A 278 15.34 7.50 26.29
C PRO A 278 15.94 8.67 27.09
N ALA A 279 15.95 8.51 28.41
CA ALA A 279 16.37 9.55 29.35
C ALA A 279 17.83 9.96 29.14
N GLU A 280 18.69 9.01 28.74
CA GLU A 280 20.10 9.23 28.41
C GLU A 280 20.27 10.25 27.28
N PHE A 281 19.40 10.20 26.26
CA PHE A 281 19.42 11.18 25.18
C PHE A 281 18.92 12.54 25.66
N ILE A 282 17.78 12.58 26.36
CA ILE A 282 17.19 13.83 26.88
C ILE A 282 18.17 14.55 27.81
N ASP A 283 18.75 13.85 28.79
CA ASP A 283 19.75 14.40 29.70
C ASP A 283 21.12 14.62 29.03
N SER A 284 21.35 14.20 27.78
CA SER A 284 22.53 14.61 26.99
C SER A 284 22.38 16.02 26.39
N VAL A 285 21.15 16.45 26.04
CA VAL A 285 20.88 17.75 25.38
C VAL A 285 20.35 18.84 26.32
N LYS A 286 19.62 18.45 27.37
CA LYS A 286 18.98 19.34 28.35
C LYS A 286 19.96 20.31 29.02
N GLY A 287 19.70 21.61 28.92
CA GLY A 287 20.56 22.67 29.45
C GLY A 287 21.92 22.83 28.76
N MET A 288 22.23 22.05 27.70
CA MET A 288 23.54 22.03 27.03
C MET A 288 23.64 22.95 25.81
N TYR A 289 22.51 23.40 25.26
CA TYR A 289 22.42 24.19 24.03
C TYR A 289 21.56 25.44 24.26
N ASP A 290 21.78 26.53 23.51
CA ASP A 290 21.07 27.79 23.75
C ASP A 290 19.76 27.92 22.97
N TYR A 291 18.69 27.35 23.54
CA TYR A 291 17.31 27.42 23.03
C TYR A 291 16.70 28.84 23.00
N LEU A 292 17.45 29.90 23.37
CA LEU A 292 17.01 31.29 23.26
C LEU A 292 17.17 31.85 21.83
N THR A 293 17.88 31.17 20.92
CA THR A 293 17.94 31.56 19.50
C THR A 293 16.60 31.32 18.79
N ILE A 294 15.83 30.31 19.21
CA ILE A 294 14.54 29.95 18.61
C ILE A 294 13.51 31.07 18.85
N LYS A 295 12.92 31.58 17.76
CA LYS A 295 11.87 32.61 17.75
C LYS A 295 10.51 32.11 17.25
N VAL A 296 10.40 30.84 16.88
CA VAL A 296 9.14 30.19 16.50
C VAL A 296 8.52 29.48 17.71
N HIS A 297 7.22 29.26 17.69
CA HIS A 297 6.48 28.67 18.80
C HIS A 297 6.24 27.19 18.55
N LEU A 298 6.66 26.33 19.49
CA LEU A 298 6.36 24.90 19.41
C LEU A 298 4.86 24.66 19.55
N LEU A 299 4.29 23.83 18.67
CA LEU A 299 2.93 23.34 18.75
C LEU A 299 2.94 21.81 18.76
N THR A 300 2.35 21.24 19.80
CA THR A 300 2.32 19.79 20.04
C THR A 300 0.91 19.33 20.36
N SER A 301 0.63 18.08 20.02
CA SER A 301 -0.49 17.31 20.58
C SER A 301 0.05 16.04 21.19
N VAL A 302 -0.54 15.61 22.30
CA VAL A 302 -0.27 14.29 22.91
C VAL A 302 -1.60 13.61 23.25
N PRO A 303 -1.69 12.26 23.23
CA PRO A 303 -2.96 11.57 23.45
C PRO A 303 -3.53 11.82 24.86
N GLY A 304 -4.81 12.20 24.94
CA GLY A 304 -5.49 12.41 26.22
C GLY A 304 -6.67 13.37 26.18
N ILE A 305 -7.24 13.60 27.37
CA ILE A 305 -8.29 14.58 27.65
C ILE A 305 -7.69 15.65 28.59
N PHE A 306 -7.72 16.91 28.18
CA PHE A 306 -7.08 18.01 28.89
C PHE A 306 -8.13 19.00 29.39
N SER A 307 -8.08 19.33 30.67
CA SER A 307 -9.10 20.14 31.38
C SER A 307 -8.45 21.30 32.14
N GLY A 308 -9.16 22.43 32.21
CA GLY A 308 -8.63 23.71 32.68
C GLY A 308 -7.32 24.13 31.97
N ALA A 309 -6.48 24.90 32.66
CA ALA A 309 -5.26 25.51 32.10
C ALA A 309 -4.27 24.54 31.42
N LYS A 310 -4.29 23.23 31.76
CA LYS A 310 -3.46 22.23 31.04
C LYS A 310 -3.89 22.02 29.59
N ALA A 311 -5.09 22.43 29.20
CA ALA A 311 -5.54 22.33 27.81
C ALA A 311 -4.84 23.33 26.87
N GLU A 312 -4.36 24.50 27.36
CA GLU A 312 -3.52 25.42 26.56
C GLU A 312 -2.11 24.82 26.22
N GLN A 313 -1.82 23.58 26.63
CA GLN A 313 -0.57 22.85 26.35
C GLN A 313 -0.66 21.87 25.16
N SER A 314 -1.86 21.60 24.61
CA SER A 314 -2.06 20.63 23.52
C SER A 314 -3.01 21.15 22.43
N GLY A 315 -2.76 20.76 21.16
CA GLY A 315 -3.72 20.85 20.05
C GLY A 315 -4.35 22.23 19.83
N LEU A 316 -5.68 22.26 19.61
CA LEU A 316 -6.45 23.49 19.32
C LEU A 316 -6.22 24.60 20.36
N LEU A 317 -6.22 24.27 21.66
CA LEU A 317 -6.08 25.27 22.71
C LEU A 317 -4.63 25.75 22.87
N ARG A 318 -3.63 24.94 22.48
CA ARG A 318 -2.24 25.41 22.28
C ARG A 318 -2.12 26.33 21.06
N LEU A 319 -2.79 26.05 19.94
CA LEU A 319 -2.85 26.97 18.79
C LEU A 319 -3.41 28.32 19.24
N ARG A 320 -4.58 28.31 19.88
CA ARG A 320 -5.21 29.53 20.42
C ARG A 320 -4.29 30.30 21.35
N ARG A 321 -3.59 29.62 22.27
CA ARG A 321 -2.62 30.23 23.18
C ARG A 321 -1.55 31.01 22.41
N ILE A 322 -0.92 30.36 21.43
CA ILE A 322 0.13 30.98 20.61
C ILE A 322 -0.42 32.20 19.85
N ILE A 323 -1.56 32.06 19.15
CA ILE A 323 -2.09 33.17 18.34
C ILE A 323 -2.58 34.35 19.21
N LYS A 324 -3.08 34.10 20.44
CA LYS A 324 -3.33 35.13 21.45
C LYS A 324 -2.05 35.86 21.86
N ASP A 325 -0.98 35.12 22.17
CA ASP A 325 0.29 35.68 22.62
C ASP A 325 1.06 36.45 21.52
N LEU A 326 0.71 36.24 20.24
CA LEU A 326 1.24 36.98 19.10
C LEU A 326 0.48 38.28 18.77
N ASP A 327 -0.67 38.54 19.40
CA ASP A 327 -1.55 39.72 19.22
C ASP A 327 -1.76 40.16 17.76
N LEU A 328 -1.91 39.19 16.85
CA LEU A 328 -2.02 39.43 15.40
C LEU A 328 -3.34 40.12 14.99
N ASN A 329 -4.26 40.35 15.93
CA ASN A 329 -5.55 41.03 15.73
C ASN A 329 -6.39 40.46 14.55
N LEU A 330 -6.29 39.15 14.31
CA LEU A 330 -6.90 38.49 13.14
C LEU A 330 -8.42 38.65 13.06
N ALA A 331 -9.12 38.72 14.20
CA ALA A 331 -10.55 39.03 14.24
C ALA A 331 -10.90 40.42 13.66
N GLN A 332 -9.99 41.41 13.74
CA GLN A 332 -10.13 42.70 13.06
C GLN A 332 -9.81 42.57 11.56
N LYS A 333 -8.77 41.82 11.21
CA LYS A 333 -8.40 41.55 9.81
C LYS A 333 -9.53 40.86 9.03
N LYS A 334 -10.22 39.90 9.65
CA LYS A 334 -11.47 39.27 9.15
C LYS A 334 -12.52 40.33 8.80
N ARG A 335 -12.86 41.23 9.73
CA ARG A 335 -13.83 42.33 9.51
C ARG A 335 -13.40 43.29 8.41
N GLN A 336 -12.10 43.45 8.18
CA GLN A 336 -11.52 44.27 7.11
C GLN A 336 -11.41 43.53 5.75
N ARG A 337 -11.84 42.25 5.66
CA ARG A 337 -11.62 41.34 4.51
C ARG A 337 -10.13 41.15 4.15
N LYS A 338 -9.25 41.39 5.12
CA LYS A 338 -7.79 41.30 5.05
C LYS A 338 -7.25 40.02 5.68
N LEU A 339 -8.03 38.93 5.64
CA LEU A 339 -7.66 37.63 6.19
C LEU A 339 -8.18 36.50 5.31
N GLN A 340 -7.26 35.63 4.90
CA GLN A 340 -7.50 34.33 4.29
C GLN A 340 -6.67 33.29 5.04
N PHE A 341 -7.26 32.13 5.31
CA PHE A 341 -6.56 30.92 5.66
C PHE A 341 -6.49 29.98 4.46
N GLU A 342 -5.32 29.39 4.25
CA GLU A 342 -5.10 28.29 3.32
C GLU A 342 -4.55 27.10 4.10
N VAL A 343 -5.21 25.96 3.98
CA VAL A 343 -4.80 24.69 4.61
C VAL A 343 -4.45 23.72 3.50
N CYS A 344 -3.31 23.05 3.62
CA CYS A 344 -2.97 21.89 2.81
C CYS A 344 -2.56 20.75 3.75
N THR A 345 -3.11 19.55 3.56
CA THR A 345 -3.04 18.48 4.56
C THR A 345 -3.19 17.12 3.88
N ALA A 346 -2.25 16.21 4.10
CA ALA A 346 -2.26 14.92 3.40
C ALA A 346 -3.41 14.02 3.83
N SER A 347 -3.90 14.14 5.07
CA SER A 347 -5.13 13.49 5.50
C SER A 347 -6.13 14.48 6.07
N LEU A 348 -7.41 14.12 5.94
CA LEU A 348 -8.57 14.85 6.43
C LEU A 348 -9.42 13.93 7.31
N GLY A 349 -9.69 14.35 8.54
CA GLY A 349 -10.72 13.68 9.35
C GLY A 349 -12.12 13.92 8.77
N ASN A 350 -13.15 13.25 9.31
CA ASN A 350 -14.53 13.60 8.96
C ASN A 350 -14.85 15.00 9.51
N LEU A 351 -14.96 15.99 8.62
CA LEU A 351 -15.11 17.40 8.99
C LEU A 351 -16.58 17.78 9.20
N SER A 352 -16.87 18.44 10.32
CA SER A 352 -18.16 19.09 10.58
C SER A 352 -17.99 20.59 10.78
N ALA A 353 -19.03 21.38 10.48
CA ALA A 353 -19.01 22.82 10.70
C ALA A 353 -18.68 23.18 12.16
N LYS A 354 -19.22 22.43 13.13
CA LYS A 354 -18.96 22.59 14.57
C LYS A 354 -17.49 22.38 14.96
N TRP A 355 -16.76 21.50 14.28
CA TRP A 355 -15.33 21.35 14.51
C TRP A 355 -14.50 22.40 13.76
N LEU A 356 -14.91 22.76 12.54
CA LEU A 356 -14.23 23.78 11.71
C LEU A 356 -14.33 25.20 12.31
N ASP A 357 -15.48 25.56 12.88
CA ASP A 357 -15.70 26.81 13.61
C ASP A 357 -14.80 26.89 14.86
N GLY A 358 -14.80 25.84 15.70
CA GLY A 358 -13.92 25.75 16.86
C GLY A 358 -12.42 25.73 16.52
N PHE A 359 -12.04 25.12 15.39
CA PHE A 359 -10.69 25.19 14.83
C PHE A 359 -10.33 26.62 14.40
N TYR A 360 -11.22 27.28 13.67
CA TYR A 360 -11.03 28.64 13.17
C TYR A 360 -10.93 29.66 14.29
N ASP A 361 -11.79 29.57 15.30
CA ASP A 361 -11.75 30.42 16.50
C ASP A 361 -10.45 30.29 17.28
N CYS A 362 -9.85 29.09 17.29
CA CYS A 362 -8.50 28.88 17.80
C CYS A 362 -7.43 29.47 16.87
N ALA A 363 -7.54 29.29 15.56
CA ALA A 363 -6.62 29.80 14.55
C ALA A 363 -6.59 31.34 14.45
N ILE A 364 -7.68 32.05 14.79
CA ILE A 364 -7.68 33.51 14.92
C ILE A 364 -7.29 34.02 16.33
N GLY A 365 -7.00 33.12 17.27
CA GLY A 365 -6.66 33.48 18.66
C GLY A 365 -7.80 34.15 19.43
N ARG A 366 -9.06 33.77 19.17
CA ARG A 366 -10.23 34.48 19.72
C ARG A 366 -10.22 34.49 21.25
N LYS A 367 -10.44 35.66 21.87
CA LYS A 367 -10.40 35.81 23.33
C LYS A 367 -11.42 34.89 24.01
N TYR A 368 -12.67 34.93 23.56
CA TYR A 368 -13.78 34.10 24.02
C TYR A 368 -14.22 33.15 22.90
N ILE A 369 -14.27 31.85 23.19
CA ILE A 369 -14.84 30.82 22.30
C ILE A 369 -16.19 30.43 22.90
N GLU A 370 -17.20 30.27 22.05
CA GLU A 370 -18.45 29.60 22.37
C GLU A 370 -18.54 28.32 21.53
N ILE A 371 -19.28 27.33 22.01
CA ILE A 371 -19.61 26.14 21.20
C ILE A 371 -21.10 26.26 20.83
N PRO A 372 -21.43 26.90 19.68
CA PRO A 372 -22.80 26.99 19.19
C PRO A 372 -23.33 25.61 18.81
N ASP A 373 -24.65 25.45 18.82
CA ASP A 373 -25.29 24.19 18.43
C ASP A 373 -25.32 23.98 16.91
N ASP A 374 -25.52 25.07 16.14
CA ASP A 374 -25.50 25.08 14.67
C ASP A 374 -24.64 26.26 14.11
N PRO A 375 -23.33 26.07 13.90
CA PRO A 375 -22.43 27.07 13.30
C PRO A 375 -22.33 26.99 11.77
N GLU A 376 -22.14 28.15 11.13
CA GLU A 376 -21.67 28.22 9.74
C GLU A 376 -20.22 27.71 9.58
N VAL A 377 -19.89 27.18 8.40
CA VAL A 377 -18.50 26.91 8.03
C VAL A 377 -17.75 28.23 7.76
N PRO A 378 -16.58 28.48 8.40
CA PRO A 378 -15.84 29.74 8.22
C PRO A 378 -15.38 29.97 6.77
N ARG A 379 -15.91 31.04 6.16
CA ARG A 379 -15.76 31.35 4.72
C ARG A 379 -14.34 31.79 4.32
N GLU A 380 -13.50 32.13 5.29
CA GLU A 380 -12.08 32.47 5.10
C GLU A 380 -11.17 31.23 5.14
N LEU A 381 -11.71 30.01 5.15
CA LEU A 381 -10.95 28.78 4.96
C LEU A 381 -10.92 28.38 3.47
N LYS A 382 -9.75 27.99 2.97
CA LYS A 382 -9.57 27.18 1.77
C LYS A 382 -8.81 25.91 2.14
N LEU A 383 -9.14 24.80 1.48
CA LEU A 383 -8.51 23.50 1.67
C LEU A 383 -7.95 23.00 0.33
N PHE A 384 -6.63 22.97 0.20
CA PHE A 384 -5.93 22.41 -0.96
C PHE A 384 -5.70 20.92 -0.74
N TYR A 385 -6.32 20.11 -1.60
CA TYR A 385 -6.34 18.65 -1.53
C TYR A 385 -6.52 18.10 -2.96
N PRO A 386 -5.98 16.93 -3.34
CA PRO A 386 -6.07 16.48 -4.71
C PRO A 386 -7.42 15.80 -4.97
N THR A 387 -7.97 16.03 -6.15
CA THR A 387 -9.07 15.22 -6.69
C THR A 387 -8.55 13.87 -7.19
N VAL A 388 -9.45 12.92 -7.45
CA VAL A 388 -9.11 11.68 -8.18
C VAL A 388 -8.52 12.01 -9.56
N GLY A 389 -8.96 13.09 -10.21
CA GLY A 389 -8.40 13.57 -11.47
C GLY A 389 -6.98 14.12 -11.33
N ASP A 390 -6.69 14.91 -10.29
CA ASP A 390 -5.35 15.46 -10.05
C ASP A 390 -4.33 14.34 -9.76
N VAL A 391 -4.74 13.26 -9.08
CA VAL A 391 -3.88 12.08 -8.88
C VAL A 391 -3.70 11.30 -10.18
N ARG A 392 -4.77 11.00 -10.93
CA ARG A 392 -4.67 10.34 -12.26
C ARG A 392 -3.79 11.12 -13.26
N ALA A 393 -3.63 12.44 -13.08
CA ALA A 393 -2.77 13.31 -13.88
C ALA A 393 -1.35 13.54 -13.31
N ALA A 394 -1.01 12.96 -12.16
CA ALA A 394 0.32 13.03 -11.56
C ALA A 394 1.28 12.00 -12.16
N ASP A 395 2.59 12.16 -11.93
CA ASP A 395 3.61 11.18 -12.32
C ASP A 395 3.34 9.83 -11.63
N GLU A 396 3.67 8.71 -12.28
CA GLU A 396 3.47 7.36 -11.74
C GLU A 396 4.01 7.18 -10.31
N GLN A 397 5.22 7.68 -10.03
CA GLN A 397 5.81 7.65 -8.69
C GLN A 397 4.97 8.43 -7.66
N ALA A 398 4.38 9.55 -8.07
CA ALA A 398 3.49 10.33 -7.21
C ALA A 398 2.14 9.62 -7.03
N GLN A 399 1.62 8.92 -8.04
CA GLN A 399 0.41 8.07 -7.92
C GLN A 399 0.62 6.93 -6.91
N GLN A 400 1.77 6.24 -6.98
CA GLN A 400 2.17 5.24 -5.98
C GLN A 400 2.24 5.86 -4.57
N GLY A 401 2.81 7.07 -4.46
CA GLY A 401 2.86 7.85 -3.21
C GLY A 401 1.52 8.41 -2.71
N ALA A 402 0.50 8.51 -3.57
CA ALA A 402 -0.83 9.01 -3.19
C ALA A 402 -1.56 8.08 -2.19
N SER A 403 -1.05 6.86 -2.01
CA SER A 403 -1.42 5.93 -0.94
C SER A 403 -1.25 6.47 0.49
N ASN A 404 -0.39 7.49 0.67
CA ASN A 404 -0.19 8.22 1.92
C ASN A 404 -1.16 9.41 2.10
N ILE A 405 -2.12 9.60 1.18
CA ILE A 405 -3.05 10.74 1.13
C ILE A 405 -4.48 10.23 1.26
N GLY A 406 -5.24 10.67 2.28
CA GLY A 406 -6.55 10.08 2.59
C GLY A 406 -7.59 10.98 3.26
N CYS A 407 -8.78 11.06 2.66
CA CYS A 407 -9.91 11.88 3.11
C CYS A 407 -11.07 11.06 3.70
N HIS A 408 -11.39 11.31 4.98
CA HIS A 408 -12.49 10.68 5.72
C HIS A 408 -13.79 11.52 5.76
N THR A 409 -13.90 12.61 4.98
CA THR A 409 -15.15 13.38 4.80
C THR A 409 -16.09 12.58 3.89
N ARG A 410 -16.86 11.66 4.48
CA ARG A 410 -17.52 10.55 3.77
C ARG A 410 -18.92 10.19 4.28
N PRO A 411 -19.78 9.59 3.42
CA PRO A 411 -19.58 9.45 1.97
C PRO A 411 -19.72 10.82 1.28
N TRP A 412 -18.90 11.09 0.26
CA TRP A 412 -18.75 12.45 -0.30
C TRP A 412 -20.06 13.09 -0.83
N PRO A 413 -20.97 12.36 -1.49
CA PRO A 413 -22.27 12.94 -1.88
C PRO A 413 -23.04 13.51 -0.69
N GLN A 414 -23.05 12.82 0.44
CA GLN A 414 -23.76 13.21 1.67
C GLN A 414 -23.01 14.24 2.52
N ALA A 415 -21.72 14.49 2.26
CA ALA A 415 -20.94 15.48 3.01
C ALA A 415 -21.56 16.89 2.86
N PRO A 416 -21.68 17.70 3.93
CA PRO A 416 -22.36 19.00 3.89
C PRO A 416 -21.77 19.92 2.82
N GLU A 417 -22.62 20.55 2.01
CA GLU A 417 -22.16 21.36 0.88
C GLU A 417 -21.24 22.50 1.33
N ALA A 418 -21.50 23.12 2.49
CA ALA A 418 -20.62 24.15 3.07
C ALA A 418 -19.20 23.64 3.38
N VAL A 419 -19.02 22.35 3.68
CA VAL A 419 -17.71 21.70 3.88
C VAL A 419 -17.08 21.36 2.53
N LYS A 420 -17.84 20.80 1.59
CA LYS A 420 -17.37 20.52 0.21
C LYS A 420 -16.89 21.79 -0.49
N ASN A 421 -17.57 22.91 -0.24
CA ASN A 421 -17.26 24.23 -0.76
C ASN A 421 -15.90 24.82 -0.31
N LEU A 422 -15.16 24.17 0.61
CA LEU A 422 -13.79 24.54 0.99
C LEU A 422 -12.71 24.00 0.04
N PHE A 423 -13.00 22.92 -0.69
CA PHE A 423 -11.99 22.15 -1.43
C PHE A 423 -11.52 22.83 -2.71
N HIS A 424 -10.22 22.86 -2.92
CA HIS A 424 -9.51 23.39 -4.08
C HIS A 424 -8.50 22.36 -4.57
N HIS A 425 -8.32 22.25 -5.88
CA HIS A 425 -7.38 21.31 -6.50
C HIS A 425 -5.96 21.48 -5.97
N TYR A 426 -5.22 20.39 -5.82
CA TYR A 426 -3.80 20.44 -5.56
C TYR A 426 -3.00 20.31 -6.86
N HIS A 427 -2.39 21.41 -7.30
CA HIS A 427 -1.42 21.41 -8.40
C HIS A 427 -0.06 21.88 -7.87
N SER A 428 0.96 21.03 -7.96
CA SER A 428 2.32 21.40 -7.56
C SER A 428 2.97 22.38 -8.54
N LYS A 429 3.90 23.19 -8.03
CA LYS A 429 4.84 24.00 -8.83
C LYS A 429 5.96 23.15 -9.44
N ASP A 430 6.15 21.91 -9.02
CA ASP A 430 6.95 20.91 -9.73
C ASP A 430 5.99 19.94 -10.44
N SER A 431 5.98 19.94 -11.77
CA SER A 431 4.92 19.28 -12.54
C SER A 431 4.87 17.78 -12.24
N GLY A 432 3.66 17.23 -12.17
CA GLY A 432 3.44 15.81 -11.88
C GLY A 432 3.65 15.39 -10.42
N LYS A 433 4.02 16.29 -9.50
CA LYS A 433 4.23 15.95 -8.08
C LYS A 433 2.99 16.15 -7.22
N LEU A 434 2.85 15.26 -6.22
CA LEU A 434 1.90 15.36 -5.11
C LEU A 434 2.66 15.69 -3.82
N PHE A 435 2.01 15.50 -2.67
CA PHE A 435 2.48 16.02 -1.38
C PHE A 435 2.17 15.09 -0.22
N HIS A 436 2.95 15.22 0.86
CA HIS A 436 2.54 14.75 2.19
C HIS A 436 2.57 15.89 3.23
N GLN A 437 2.63 17.17 2.79
CA GLN A 437 2.68 18.34 3.65
C GLN A 437 1.47 18.51 4.59
N LYS A 438 1.69 19.23 5.70
CA LYS A 438 0.65 19.76 6.59
C LYS A 438 0.98 21.23 6.90
N LEU A 439 0.26 22.12 6.22
CA LEU A 439 0.46 23.57 6.19
C LEU A 439 -0.83 24.27 6.63
N ILE A 440 -0.72 25.28 7.50
CA ILE A 440 -1.77 26.29 7.69
C ILE A 440 -1.13 27.66 7.50
N LEU A 441 -1.66 28.45 6.58
CA LEU A 441 -1.15 29.74 6.17
C LEU A 441 -2.22 30.81 6.42
N ALA A 442 -1.93 31.79 7.27
CA ALA A 442 -2.83 32.92 7.55
C ALA A 442 -2.23 34.20 6.95
N TYR A 443 -2.90 34.85 6.00
CA TYR A 443 -2.33 35.98 5.25
C TYR A 443 -3.39 37.01 4.80
N ASP A 444 -2.94 38.13 4.23
CA ASP A 444 -3.81 39.15 3.63
C ASP A 444 -4.01 38.87 2.13
N PRO A 445 -5.24 38.51 1.68
CA PRO A 445 -5.48 38.20 0.27
C PRO A 445 -5.51 39.45 -0.63
N ILE A 446 -5.55 40.66 -0.06
CA ILE A 446 -5.54 41.92 -0.81
C ILE A 446 -4.09 42.37 -1.10
N GLU A 447 -3.17 42.05 -0.20
CA GLU A 447 -1.74 42.37 -0.29
C GLU A 447 -0.90 41.08 -0.23
N PRO A 448 -1.08 40.12 -1.17
CA PRO A 448 -0.49 38.78 -1.05
C PRO A 448 1.04 38.79 -1.01
N THR A 449 1.70 39.80 -1.60
CA THR A 449 3.17 39.94 -1.56
C THR A 449 3.70 40.40 -0.20
N ALA A 450 2.87 40.92 0.70
CA ALA A 450 3.27 41.18 2.08
C ALA A 450 3.51 39.85 2.82
N SER A 451 4.45 39.84 3.77
CA SER A 451 4.66 38.67 4.64
C SER A 451 3.33 38.21 5.29
N PRO A 452 3.08 36.89 5.40
CA PRO A 452 1.85 36.37 5.98
C PRO A 452 1.74 36.76 7.46
N TYR A 453 0.57 36.61 8.10
CA TYR A 453 0.43 36.85 9.55
C TYR A 453 1.13 35.77 10.38
N TYR A 454 0.90 34.50 10.03
CA TYR A 454 1.66 33.37 10.55
C TYR A 454 1.59 32.17 9.60
N VAL A 455 2.52 31.23 9.79
CA VAL A 455 2.55 29.94 9.10
C VAL A 455 2.70 28.82 10.13
N TYR A 456 1.93 27.74 10.02
CA TYR A 456 2.16 26.48 10.71
C TYR A 456 2.70 25.43 9.75
N VAL A 457 3.75 24.72 10.15
CA VAL A 457 4.25 23.50 9.49
C VAL A 457 4.53 22.41 10.54
N GLY A 458 4.28 21.15 10.18
CA GLY A 458 4.54 20.02 11.07
C GLY A 458 3.82 18.74 10.63
N SER A 459 3.46 17.89 11.60
CA SER A 459 2.78 16.63 11.34
C SER A 459 1.24 16.71 11.38
N ALA A 460 0.64 17.69 12.05
CA ALA A 460 -0.79 17.63 12.38
C ALA A 460 -1.71 17.79 11.16
N ASN A 461 -2.31 16.68 10.73
CA ASN A 461 -3.38 16.67 9.72
C ASN A 461 -4.62 17.45 10.20
N LEU A 462 -5.48 17.91 9.29
CA LEU A 462 -6.74 18.58 9.65
C LEU A 462 -7.79 17.56 10.14
N SER A 463 -7.66 17.15 11.40
CA SER A 463 -8.56 16.20 12.06
C SER A 463 -8.72 16.46 13.56
N SER A 464 -9.83 15.99 14.13
CA SER A 464 -10.04 15.99 15.59
C SER A 464 -9.16 15.00 16.35
N SER A 465 -8.56 14.01 15.69
CA SER A 465 -7.55 13.10 16.27
C SER A 465 -6.19 13.80 16.48
N ALA A 466 -5.80 14.67 15.54
CA ALA A 466 -4.54 15.40 15.56
C ALA A 466 -4.60 16.66 16.45
N TRP A 467 -5.65 17.46 16.33
CA TRP A 467 -5.77 18.73 17.08
C TRP A 467 -6.65 18.64 18.34
N GLY A 468 -7.39 17.54 18.51
CA GLY A 468 -8.47 17.44 19.49
C GLY A 468 -9.78 18.08 19.01
N ALA A 469 -10.81 18.01 19.84
CA ALA A 469 -12.08 18.71 19.70
C ALA A 469 -12.43 19.43 21.00
N LEU A 470 -13.19 20.53 20.90
CA LEU A 470 -13.61 21.33 22.04
C LEU A 470 -14.92 20.79 22.63
N GLU A 471 -14.99 20.69 23.95
CA GLU A 471 -16.22 20.43 24.72
C GLU A 471 -16.25 21.33 25.96
N LYS A 472 -17.44 21.59 26.51
CA LYS A 472 -17.58 22.29 27.80
C LYS A 472 -16.92 21.46 28.92
N ASP A 473 -16.07 22.08 29.71
CA ASP A 473 -15.46 21.50 30.91
C ASP A 473 -16.45 21.60 32.09
N LYS A 474 -16.23 20.80 33.14
CA LYS A 474 -16.84 20.98 34.46
C LYS A 474 -15.92 21.72 35.43
N LYS A 475 -14.69 22.01 35.02
CA LYS A 475 -13.72 22.85 35.73
C LYS A 475 -13.72 24.23 35.09
N GLU A 476 -14.21 25.21 35.81
CA GLU A 476 -14.18 26.62 35.39
C GLU A 476 -12.74 27.08 35.13
N ASN A 477 -12.52 27.73 33.99
CA ASN A 477 -11.23 28.24 33.56
C ASN A 477 -11.39 29.33 32.48
N GLU A 478 -11.35 30.60 32.89
CA GLU A 478 -11.49 31.75 31.98
C GLU A 478 -10.47 31.72 30.82
N ALA A 479 -9.24 31.22 31.06
CA ALA A 479 -8.21 31.15 30.02
C ALA A 479 -8.60 30.24 28.86
N THR A 480 -9.28 29.11 29.12
CA THR A 480 -9.82 28.19 28.09
C THR A 480 -11.29 28.42 27.76
N CYS A 481 -11.92 29.48 28.28
CA CYS A 481 -13.36 29.77 28.11
C CYS A 481 -14.27 28.64 28.66
N ASP A 482 -13.87 28.03 29.78
CA ASP A 482 -14.54 26.85 30.36
C ASP A 482 -14.60 25.65 29.39
N LEU A 483 -13.66 25.56 28.45
CA LEU A 483 -13.53 24.46 27.50
C LEU A 483 -12.39 23.50 27.88
N LYS A 484 -12.63 22.22 27.61
CA LYS A 484 -11.65 21.12 27.65
C LYS A 484 -11.35 20.64 26.23
N LEU A 485 -10.16 20.05 26.06
CA LEU A 485 -9.79 19.35 24.83
C LEU A 485 -10.05 17.85 25.00
N VAL A 486 -10.86 17.28 24.11
CA VAL A 486 -11.16 15.84 24.00
C VAL A 486 -10.67 15.29 22.67
N LYS A 487 -10.77 13.96 22.47
CA LYS A 487 -10.46 13.26 21.20
C LYS A 487 -9.02 13.40 20.66
N THR A 488 -8.13 14.12 21.34
CA THR A 488 -6.68 14.08 21.11
C THR A 488 -6.20 12.64 21.26
N SER A 489 -5.97 11.96 20.13
CA SER A 489 -5.58 10.55 20.08
C SER A 489 -4.17 10.35 19.56
N ASN A 490 -3.60 11.38 18.95
CA ASN A 490 -2.31 11.35 18.27
C ASN A 490 -1.20 12.03 19.07
N PHE A 491 0.04 11.66 18.78
CA PHE A 491 1.19 12.54 19.03
C PHE A 491 1.48 13.37 17.78
N GLU A 492 1.40 14.69 17.87
CA GLU A 492 1.73 15.60 16.76
C GLU A 492 2.81 16.61 17.19
N CYS A 493 3.65 17.05 16.25
CA CYS A 493 4.66 18.07 16.48
C CYS A 493 4.74 19.01 15.26
N GLY A 494 4.86 20.31 15.52
CA GLY A 494 5.00 21.35 14.51
C GLY A 494 5.46 22.66 15.11
N VAL A 495 5.61 23.67 14.27
CA VAL A 495 5.96 25.04 14.68
C VAL A 495 4.99 26.05 14.09
N VAL A 496 4.57 27.02 14.90
CA VAL A 496 3.91 28.24 14.46
C VAL A 496 4.97 29.33 14.33
N ILE A 497 5.08 29.87 13.12
CA ILE A 497 6.10 30.81 12.69
C ILE A 497 5.44 32.18 12.50
N PRO A 498 5.75 33.17 13.36
CA PRO A 498 5.32 34.55 13.18
C PRO A 498 5.73 35.12 11.83
N GLY A 499 4.79 35.81 11.17
CA GLY A 499 4.94 36.37 9.83
C GLY A 499 6.24 37.12 9.56
N HIS A 500 6.58 38.05 10.47
CA HIS A 500 7.75 38.91 10.37
C HIS A 500 9.10 38.17 10.43
N LEU A 501 9.11 36.86 10.73
CA LEU A 501 10.32 36.02 10.68
C LEU A 501 10.50 35.31 9.34
N ILE A 502 9.46 35.19 8.51
CA ILE A 502 9.47 34.32 7.33
C ILE A 502 10.61 34.68 6.38
N GLU A 503 10.76 35.96 6.01
CA GLU A 503 11.83 36.44 5.13
C GLU A 503 13.24 36.10 5.65
N GLY A 504 13.45 36.22 6.97
CA GLY A 504 14.72 35.87 7.62
C GLY A 504 15.00 34.37 7.76
N LEU A 505 13.98 33.53 7.55
CA LEU A 505 14.09 32.07 7.55
C LEU A 505 14.30 31.47 6.15
N LEU A 506 14.20 32.26 5.06
CA LEU A 506 14.42 31.80 3.69
C LEU A 506 15.91 31.69 3.34
N GLU A 507 16.21 30.99 2.24
CA GLU A 507 17.54 31.05 1.63
C GLU A 507 17.75 32.41 0.91
N PRO A 508 18.88 33.11 1.12
CA PRO A 508 19.16 34.36 0.41
C PRO A 508 19.07 34.20 -1.11
N GLY A 509 18.32 35.12 -1.75
CA GLY A 509 18.01 35.07 -3.19
C GLY A 509 16.70 34.36 -3.54
N THR A 510 15.95 33.85 -2.56
CA THR A 510 14.54 33.46 -2.75
C THR A 510 13.71 34.72 -3.11
N LYS A 511 12.91 34.65 -4.18
CA LYS A 511 12.25 35.84 -4.76
C LYS A 511 11.10 36.40 -3.91
N THR A 512 10.27 35.50 -3.39
CA THR A 512 9.06 35.82 -2.60
C THR A 512 8.90 34.76 -1.52
N TRP A 513 8.10 35.02 -0.48
CA TRP A 513 7.81 33.99 0.51
C TRP A 513 7.01 32.83 -0.09
N GLN A 514 6.11 33.10 -1.05
CA GLN A 514 5.36 32.07 -1.77
C GLN A 514 6.27 31.11 -2.55
N ASP A 515 7.32 31.62 -3.19
CA ASP A 515 8.29 30.80 -3.91
C ASP A 515 9.16 29.97 -2.97
N GLY A 516 9.38 30.47 -1.75
CA GLY A 516 10.12 29.74 -0.71
C GLY A 516 9.32 28.65 -0.01
N ILE A 517 8.05 28.90 0.33
CA ILE A 517 7.32 28.09 1.32
C ILE A 517 6.00 27.49 0.81
N VAL A 518 5.49 27.91 -0.35
CA VAL A 518 4.24 27.37 -0.90
C VAL A 518 4.58 26.56 -2.17
N PRO A 519 4.67 25.21 -2.06
CA PRO A 519 5.10 24.37 -3.17
C PRO A 519 4.03 24.18 -4.26
N PHE A 520 2.79 24.65 -4.04
CA PHE A 520 1.62 24.49 -4.91
C PHE A 520 1.07 25.82 -5.47
N VAL A 521 0.15 25.70 -6.43
CA VAL A 521 -0.51 26.83 -7.10
C VAL A 521 -1.69 27.33 -6.25
N GLN A 522 -1.50 28.42 -5.51
CA GLN A 522 -2.56 29.05 -4.66
C GLN A 522 -3.77 29.58 -5.46
N THR A 523 -3.63 29.71 -6.78
CA THR A 523 -4.69 30.10 -7.72
C THR A 523 -5.34 28.90 -8.41
N ALA A 524 -5.08 27.67 -7.95
CA ALA A 524 -5.78 26.47 -8.45
C ALA A 524 -7.29 26.59 -8.22
N SER A 525 -8.07 25.96 -9.09
CA SER A 525 -9.53 26.03 -9.05
C SER A 525 -10.07 25.49 -7.73
N LYS A 526 -11.20 26.06 -7.30
CA LYS A 526 -12.13 25.39 -6.39
C LYS A 526 -12.72 24.16 -7.09
N TYR A 527 -13.01 23.09 -6.34
CA TYR A 527 -13.67 21.89 -6.89
C TYR A 527 -15.00 22.25 -7.56
N ASP A 528 -15.21 21.74 -8.77
CA ASP A 528 -16.50 21.63 -9.42
C ASP A 528 -17.26 20.44 -8.81
N LEU A 529 -18.12 20.74 -7.83
CA LEU A 529 -18.79 19.73 -7.02
C LEU A 529 -19.68 18.75 -7.82
N SER A 530 -20.00 19.05 -9.09
CA SER A 530 -20.72 18.12 -9.96
C SER A 530 -19.89 16.85 -10.22
N LYS A 531 -18.63 17.02 -10.62
CA LYS A 531 -17.72 15.95 -11.06
C LYS A 531 -16.59 15.63 -10.08
N ASP A 532 -16.09 16.63 -9.36
CA ASP A 532 -14.87 16.47 -8.58
C ASP A 532 -15.12 15.68 -7.30
N ARG A 533 -14.23 14.74 -7.02
CA ARG A 533 -14.22 13.87 -5.84
C ARG A 533 -12.82 13.94 -5.22
N PRO A 534 -12.68 14.13 -3.90
CA PRO A 534 -11.37 14.12 -3.26
C PRO A 534 -10.73 12.74 -3.40
N TRP A 535 -9.45 12.69 -3.73
CA TRP A 535 -8.69 11.45 -3.71
C TRP A 535 -8.72 10.81 -2.32
N ASN A 536 -8.82 9.50 -2.29
CA ASN A 536 -8.40 8.70 -1.16
C ASN A 536 -8.15 7.29 -1.71
N ASP A 537 -7.04 6.67 -1.31
CA ASP A 537 -6.63 5.38 -1.83
C ASP A 537 -7.71 4.30 -1.57
N PRO A 538 -8.02 3.42 -2.54
CA PRO A 538 -9.05 2.39 -2.41
C PRO A 538 -8.93 1.51 -1.14
N ARG A 539 -7.72 1.26 -0.65
CA ARG A 539 -7.48 0.46 0.57
C ARG A 539 -8.00 1.12 1.85
N TRP A 540 -8.30 2.41 1.81
CA TRP A 540 -8.86 3.18 2.92
C TRP A 540 -10.39 3.31 2.84
N VAL A 541 -11.07 2.50 2.02
CA VAL A 541 -12.51 2.57 1.78
C VAL A 541 -13.11 1.17 1.73
N LYS A 542 -14.19 0.93 2.48
CA LYS A 542 -15.03 -0.27 2.30
C LYS A 542 -16.18 -0.04 1.30
N ASP A 543 -16.33 1.19 0.79
CA ASP A 543 -17.55 1.69 0.14
C ASP A 543 -17.29 2.68 -1.03
N PHE A 544 -16.18 2.58 -1.77
CA PHE A 544 -15.86 3.57 -2.81
C PHE A 544 -16.59 3.31 -4.13
N GLN A 545 -17.70 3.99 -4.37
CA GLN A 545 -18.33 4.02 -5.69
C GLN A 545 -17.83 5.19 -6.55
N GLU A 546 -17.38 4.88 -7.77
CA GLU A 546 -17.36 5.87 -8.87
C GLU A 546 -18.79 6.06 -9.40
N GLU A 547 -19.57 6.94 -8.77
CA GLU A 547 -20.88 7.37 -9.29
C GLU A 547 -20.70 8.16 -10.59
N THR A 548 -21.07 7.54 -11.73
CA THR A 548 -21.22 8.22 -13.02
C THR A 548 -22.39 9.22 -12.97
N VAL A 549 -22.23 10.35 -13.64
CA VAL A 549 -23.18 11.47 -13.57
C VAL A 549 -24.21 11.37 -14.71
N GLU A 550 -25.42 10.89 -14.41
CA GLU A 550 -26.60 11.19 -15.24
C GLU A 550 -27.93 11.08 -14.46
N ALA A 551 -28.99 11.69 -15.03
CA ALA A 551 -30.38 11.73 -14.57
C ALA A 551 -30.71 12.43 -13.21
N GLN A 552 -31.55 13.48 -13.28
CA GLN A 552 -32.23 14.11 -12.14
C GLN A 552 -33.66 13.54 -11.97
N GLY A 553 -34.16 13.35 -10.74
CA GLY A 553 -35.57 12.94 -10.56
C GLY A 553 -36.15 12.87 -9.14
N ALA A 554 -37.05 13.81 -8.83
CA ALA A 554 -38.23 13.70 -7.96
C ALA A 554 -38.15 13.41 -6.42
N CYS A 555 -38.59 14.43 -5.66
CA CYS A 555 -39.69 14.38 -4.66
C CYS A 555 -39.50 13.75 -3.26
N GLU A 556 -39.07 14.61 -2.32
CA GLU A 556 -39.53 14.85 -0.93
C GLU A 556 -40.49 13.92 -0.14
N THR A 557 -40.38 14.07 1.20
CA THR A 557 -41.27 13.63 2.31
C THR A 557 -41.14 12.17 2.78
N HIS A 558 -41.27 11.79 4.07
CA HIS A 558 -41.67 12.51 5.30
C HIS A 558 -40.85 12.03 6.54
N HIS A 559 -40.71 12.85 7.59
CA HIS A 559 -40.41 12.42 8.98
C HIS A 559 -41.65 11.73 9.61
N LEU A 560 -41.67 11.05 10.78
CA LEU A 560 -41.16 11.45 12.11
C LEU A 560 -41.50 10.34 13.16
N SER A 561 -40.82 10.30 14.32
CA SER A 561 -41.28 9.77 15.64
C SER A 561 -41.50 8.24 15.85
N VAL A 562 -41.36 7.61 17.03
CA VAL A 562 -40.93 7.99 18.41
C VAL A 562 -40.66 6.72 19.28
N LEU A 563 -39.76 6.82 20.29
CA LEU A 563 -39.55 6.06 21.58
C LEU A 563 -40.15 4.62 21.76
N LEU A 564 -39.57 3.65 22.48
CA LEU A 564 -38.46 3.51 23.48
C LEU A 564 -37.96 2.01 23.40
N LEU A 565 -37.25 1.31 24.30
CA LEU A 565 -36.78 1.45 25.69
C LEU A 565 -35.43 0.67 25.88
N HIS A 566 -35.17 0.09 27.06
CA HIS A 566 -33.99 -0.71 27.39
C HIS A 566 -34.29 -1.78 28.47
N PRO A 567 -33.79 -3.02 28.30
CA PRO A 567 -33.50 -3.94 29.40
C PRO A 567 -32.02 -4.37 29.43
N ALA A 568 -31.09 -3.49 29.02
CA ALA A 568 -29.69 -3.81 28.68
C ALA A 568 -28.75 -4.21 29.84
N LEU A 569 -29.27 -4.51 31.04
CA LEU A 569 -28.45 -4.75 32.25
C LEU A 569 -28.30 -6.23 32.65
N VAL A 570 -29.02 -7.15 32.01
CA VAL A 570 -28.94 -8.60 32.30
C VAL A 570 -28.07 -9.34 31.27
N THR A 571 -28.22 -9.01 29.97
CA THR A 571 -27.46 -9.62 28.87
C THR A 571 -25.94 -9.42 29.01
N LEU A 572 -25.53 -8.29 29.58
CA LEU A 572 -24.12 -7.90 29.74
C LEU A 572 -23.31 -8.85 30.63
N LEU A 573 -23.96 -9.65 31.50
CA LEU A 573 -23.28 -10.61 32.37
C LEU A 573 -23.15 -12.02 31.77
N PHE A 574 -23.90 -12.37 30.73
CA PHE A 574 -23.74 -13.65 30.01
C PHE A 574 -22.74 -13.55 28.84
N LEU A 575 -22.65 -12.38 28.20
CA LEU A 575 -21.72 -12.13 27.07
C LEU A 575 -20.23 -12.22 27.46
N VAL A 576 -19.88 -11.92 28.71
CA VAL A 576 -18.47 -11.88 29.15
C VAL A 576 -17.83 -13.28 29.22
N SER A 577 -18.63 -14.35 29.35
CA SER A 577 -18.14 -15.73 29.50
C SER A 577 -17.67 -16.41 28.21
N ASN A 578 -18.15 -15.98 27.03
CA ASN A 578 -17.92 -16.68 25.76
C ASN A 578 -16.99 -15.95 24.78
N LEU A 579 -16.61 -14.69 25.05
CA LEU A 579 -15.74 -13.88 24.16
C LEU A 579 -14.24 -14.25 24.24
N LEU A 580 -13.92 -15.54 24.33
CA LEU A 580 -12.56 -16.09 24.48
C LEU A 580 -12.20 -17.20 23.49
N THR A 581 -12.82 -17.20 22.31
CA THR A 581 -12.31 -17.88 21.10
C THR A 581 -11.76 -16.83 20.12
N PRO A 582 -10.51 -16.95 19.63
CA PRO A 582 -9.98 -16.06 18.61
C PRO A 582 -10.16 -16.66 17.21
N ALA A 583 -11.17 -16.20 16.48
CA ALA A 583 -11.23 -16.43 15.03
C ALA A 583 -10.01 -15.75 14.36
N VAL A 584 -9.19 -16.54 13.66
CA VAL A 584 -8.10 -16.08 12.81
C VAL A 584 -8.26 -16.82 11.49
N ALA A 585 -8.61 -16.09 10.43
CA ALA A 585 -9.23 -16.62 9.22
C ALA A 585 -8.30 -17.42 8.26
N TYR A 586 -7.31 -18.14 8.78
CA TYR A 586 -6.46 -19.07 8.03
C TYR A 586 -5.90 -20.17 8.95
N THR A 587 -6.65 -21.26 9.09
CA THR A 587 -6.35 -22.38 9.98
C THR A 587 -5.46 -23.40 9.29
N ARG A 588 -4.22 -23.54 9.79
CA ARG A 588 -3.28 -24.51 9.25
C ARG A 588 -3.76 -25.93 9.47
N LEU A 589 -3.65 -26.77 8.44
CA LEU A 589 -3.90 -28.20 8.56
C LEU A 589 -2.84 -28.83 9.46
N SER A 590 -3.22 -29.83 10.26
CA SER A 590 -2.26 -30.68 10.95
C SER A 590 -1.48 -31.55 9.96
N ASP A 591 -0.33 -32.09 10.37
CA ASP A 591 0.42 -33.02 9.52
C ASP A 591 -0.44 -34.27 9.21
N ASP A 592 -1.26 -34.74 10.16
CA ASP A 592 -2.25 -35.81 9.97
C ASP A 592 -3.32 -35.47 8.92
N SER A 593 -3.71 -34.19 8.79
CA SER A 593 -4.61 -33.72 7.73
C SER A 593 -3.88 -33.57 6.39
N LEU A 594 -2.62 -33.14 6.37
CA LEU A 594 -1.81 -33.09 5.14
C LEU A 594 -1.61 -34.49 4.54
N HIS A 595 -1.41 -35.53 5.37
CA HIS A 595 -1.36 -36.93 4.92
C HIS A 595 -2.69 -37.42 4.31
N ARG A 596 -3.80 -36.71 4.52
CA ARG A 596 -5.12 -37.04 3.95
C ARG A 596 -5.44 -36.30 2.66
N ILE A 597 -4.64 -35.30 2.28
CA ILE A 597 -4.83 -34.58 1.01
C ILE A 597 -4.52 -35.55 -0.14
N PRO A 598 -5.50 -35.84 -1.02
CA PRO A 598 -5.31 -36.83 -2.08
C PRO A 598 -4.36 -36.31 -3.17
N ALA A 599 -3.66 -37.25 -3.82
CA ALA A 599 -3.17 -37.02 -5.17
C ALA A 599 -4.34 -37.04 -6.16
N ALA A 600 -4.16 -36.51 -7.37
CA ALA A 600 -5.15 -36.64 -8.43
C ALA A 600 -5.12 -38.02 -9.11
N GLY A 601 -3.97 -38.70 -9.12
CA GLY A 601 -3.80 -40.01 -9.75
C GLY A 601 -4.35 -40.01 -11.18
N ALA A 602 -5.26 -40.94 -11.45
CA ALA A 602 -5.91 -41.13 -12.75
C ALA A 602 -6.77 -39.95 -13.25
N ASP A 603 -7.03 -38.93 -12.43
CA ASP A 603 -7.74 -37.73 -12.88
C ASP A 603 -6.88 -36.81 -13.77
N LEU A 604 -5.56 -36.84 -13.60
CA LEU A 604 -4.57 -36.12 -14.43
C LEU A 604 -3.78 -37.09 -15.33
N ASP A 605 -4.33 -38.27 -15.58
CA ASP A 605 -3.84 -39.19 -16.61
C ASP A 605 -4.27 -38.68 -18.00
N ILE A 606 -3.28 -38.47 -18.86
CA ILE A 606 -3.42 -37.90 -20.21
C ILE A 606 -4.14 -38.83 -21.21
N HIS A 607 -4.23 -40.13 -20.91
CA HIS A 607 -4.92 -41.13 -21.73
C HIS A 607 -6.28 -41.53 -21.14
N ASN A 608 -6.56 -41.22 -19.86
CA ASN A 608 -7.83 -41.55 -19.22
C ASN A 608 -8.96 -40.62 -19.72
N ALA A 609 -9.67 -41.06 -20.75
CA ALA A 609 -10.84 -40.35 -21.30
C ALA A 609 -12.03 -40.19 -20.31
N ALA A 610 -11.98 -40.80 -19.13
CA ALA A 610 -12.93 -40.58 -18.02
C ALA A 610 -12.33 -39.81 -16.83
N GLY A 611 -11.08 -39.31 -16.96
CA GLY A 611 -10.42 -38.40 -16.03
C GLY A 611 -10.80 -36.93 -16.27
N LEU A 612 -10.10 -36.03 -15.59
CA LEU A 612 -10.37 -34.58 -15.67
C LEU A 612 -9.54 -33.92 -16.77
N LEU A 613 -8.29 -34.34 -16.97
CA LEU A 613 -7.35 -33.73 -17.92
C LEU A 613 -7.57 -34.15 -19.38
N ALA A 614 -7.58 -35.45 -19.69
CA ALA A 614 -7.59 -35.93 -21.09
C ALA A 614 -8.75 -35.38 -21.96
N PRO A 615 -9.98 -35.15 -21.44
CA PRO A 615 -11.05 -34.52 -22.24
C PRO A 615 -10.79 -33.07 -22.65
N ILE A 616 -9.89 -32.36 -21.94
CA ILE A 616 -9.49 -30.97 -22.19
C ILE A 616 -8.32 -30.88 -23.19
N LEU A 617 -7.51 -31.93 -23.33
CA LEU A 617 -6.35 -32.03 -24.24
C LEU A 617 -6.75 -32.14 -25.72
N ILE A 618 -7.50 -31.14 -26.20
CA ILE A 618 -7.92 -30.93 -27.58
C ILE A 618 -7.82 -29.43 -27.91
N PRO A 619 -7.66 -29.04 -29.19
CA PRO A 619 -7.79 -27.66 -29.62
C PRO A 619 -9.19 -27.11 -29.32
N ARG A 620 -9.25 -25.97 -28.64
CA ARG A 620 -10.46 -25.46 -27.98
C ARG A 620 -10.61 -23.93 -28.06
N VAL A 621 -10.15 -23.37 -29.18
CA VAL A 621 -10.33 -21.97 -29.62
C VAL A 621 -11.77 -21.47 -29.36
N PRO A 622 -12.00 -20.21 -28.93
CA PRO A 622 -13.34 -19.70 -28.66
C PRO A 622 -14.29 -19.77 -29.87
N ASP A 623 -15.58 -19.94 -29.62
CA ASP A 623 -16.64 -20.16 -30.63
C ASP A 623 -16.44 -21.40 -31.55
N THR A 624 -15.70 -22.44 -31.10
CA THR A 624 -15.53 -23.71 -31.84
C THR A 624 -16.14 -24.94 -31.13
N PRO A 625 -16.39 -26.05 -31.86
CA PRO A 625 -16.84 -27.31 -31.26
C PRO A 625 -15.89 -27.93 -30.23
N GLY A 626 -14.60 -27.55 -30.25
CA GLY A 626 -13.64 -27.94 -29.22
C GLY A 626 -13.93 -27.23 -27.89
N SER A 627 -14.10 -25.90 -27.95
CA SER A 627 -14.56 -25.08 -26.81
C SER A 627 -15.91 -25.57 -26.28
N ASP A 628 -16.90 -25.85 -27.15
CA ASP A 628 -18.20 -26.42 -26.75
C ASP A 628 -18.04 -27.75 -25.97
N LYS A 629 -17.17 -28.65 -26.43
CA LYS A 629 -16.94 -29.96 -25.79
C LYS A 629 -16.25 -29.84 -24.43
N VAL A 630 -15.30 -28.92 -24.29
CA VAL A 630 -14.59 -28.68 -23.00
C VAL A 630 -15.52 -28.02 -21.98
N GLN A 631 -16.33 -27.03 -22.40
CA GLN A 631 -17.39 -26.46 -21.56
C GLN A 631 -18.37 -27.55 -21.08
N GLN A 632 -18.78 -28.46 -21.98
CA GLN A 632 -19.66 -29.58 -21.63
C GLN A 632 -19.02 -30.52 -20.59
N HIS A 633 -17.74 -30.87 -20.75
CA HIS A 633 -16.99 -31.68 -19.77
C HIS A 633 -16.98 -31.04 -18.38
N PHE A 634 -16.72 -29.73 -18.28
CA PHE A 634 -16.78 -29.01 -17.01
C PHE A 634 -18.18 -29.06 -16.37
N VAL A 635 -19.22 -28.73 -17.13
CA VAL A 635 -20.60 -28.71 -16.62
C VAL A 635 -21.10 -30.10 -16.25
N GLU A 636 -20.79 -31.13 -17.03
CA GLU A 636 -21.13 -32.52 -16.70
C GLU A 636 -20.41 -32.99 -15.44
N PHE A 637 -19.12 -32.69 -15.26
CA PHE A 637 -18.38 -33.02 -14.05
C PHE A 637 -19.02 -32.42 -12.79
N PHE A 638 -19.21 -31.11 -12.76
CA PHE A 638 -19.81 -30.43 -11.59
C PHE A 638 -21.25 -30.92 -11.33
N THR A 639 -22.08 -31.03 -12.38
CA THR A 639 -23.49 -31.48 -12.24
C THR A 639 -23.59 -32.91 -11.70
N LYS A 640 -22.70 -33.81 -12.14
CA LYS A 640 -22.77 -35.26 -11.84
C LYS A 640 -22.05 -35.63 -10.54
N HIS A 641 -20.97 -34.95 -10.20
CA HIS A 641 -20.10 -35.31 -9.09
C HIS A 641 -20.10 -34.31 -7.92
N LEU A 642 -20.53 -33.06 -8.15
CA LEU A 642 -20.52 -31.97 -7.17
C LEU A 642 -21.86 -31.21 -7.11
N PRO A 643 -23.01 -31.89 -6.90
CA PRO A 643 -24.34 -31.30 -7.04
C PRO A 643 -24.68 -30.19 -6.01
N SER A 644 -23.82 -29.93 -5.03
CA SER A 644 -23.92 -28.80 -4.10
C SER A 644 -23.16 -27.54 -4.56
N TRP A 645 -22.51 -27.58 -5.72
CA TRP A 645 -21.91 -26.42 -6.38
C TRP A 645 -22.92 -25.79 -7.34
N THR A 646 -23.08 -24.48 -7.27
CA THR A 646 -23.86 -23.71 -8.25
C THR A 646 -23.06 -23.53 -9.53
N ILE A 647 -23.74 -23.54 -10.69
CA ILE A 647 -23.14 -23.32 -12.01
C ILE A 647 -23.81 -22.11 -12.67
N GLU A 648 -23.01 -21.12 -13.08
CA GLU A 648 -23.44 -19.91 -13.78
C GLU A 648 -22.64 -19.74 -15.09
N TRP A 649 -23.29 -19.21 -16.12
CA TRP A 649 -22.69 -18.91 -17.42
C TRP A 649 -22.65 -17.40 -17.65
N HIS A 650 -21.45 -16.86 -17.87
CA HIS A 650 -21.28 -15.49 -18.34
C HIS A 650 -20.91 -15.48 -19.82
N ASN A 651 -21.82 -15.00 -20.67
CA ASN A 651 -21.69 -15.04 -22.12
C ASN A 651 -21.47 -13.62 -22.67
N SER A 652 -20.42 -13.40 -23.45
CA SER A 652 -20.12 -12.14 -24.14
C SER A 652 -19.80 -12.38 -25.63
N THR A 653 -19.72 -11.29 -26.39
CA THR A 653 -19.28 -11.34 -27.80
C THR A 653 -18.37 -10.18 -28.13
N SER A 654 -17.30 -10.42 -28.87
CA SER A 654 -16.41 -9.36 -29.38
C SER A 654 -15.93 -9.65 -30.80
N LYS A 655 -15.35 -8.64 -31.45
CA LYS A 655 -14.60 -8.81 -32.72
C LYS A 655 -13.14 -9.12 -32.40
N THR A 656 -12.50 -9.92 -33.23
CA THR A 656 -11.05 -10.20 -33.13
C THR A 656 -10.34 -9.75 -34.41
N PRO A 657 -9.04 -9.39 -34.36
CA PRO A 657 -8.34 -8.94 -35.56
C PRO A 657 -8.27 -10.01 -36.66
N ALA A 658 -8.34 -11.29 -36.30
CA ALA A 658 -8.38 -12.41 -37.24
C ALA A 658 -9.77 -12.66 -37.86
N THR A 659 -10.87 -12.40 -37.14
CA THR A 659 -12.25 -12.62 -37.64
C THR A 659 -12.89 -11.38 -38.25
N GLY A 660 -12.28 -10.20 -38.10
CA GLY A 660 -12.73 -8.94 -38.66
C GLY A 660 -14.12 -8.55 -38.13
N ASP A 661 -15.10 -8.43 -39.02
CA ASP A 661 -16.47 -8.07 -38.63
C ASP A 661 -17.28 -9.21 -37.99
N LYS A 662 -16.83 -10.47 -38.07
CA LYS A 662 -17.52 -11.60 -37.42
C LYS A 662 -17.29 -11.54 -35.91
N LEU A 663 -18.37 -11.36 -35.16
CA LEU A 663 -18.39 -11.55 -33.70
C LEU A 663 -18.06 -13.01 -33.34
N VAL A 664 -17.13 -13.16 -32.40
CA VAL A 664 -16.81 -14.40 -31.69
C VAL A 664 -17.57 -14.41 -30.37
N ARG A 665 -18.05 -15.58 -29.94
CA ARG A 665 -18.67 -15.80 -28.63
C ARG A 665 -17.62 -16.24 -27.63
N PHE A 666 -17.58 -15.58 -26.48
CA PHE A 666 -16.74 -15.92 -25.33
C PHE A 666 -17.66 -16.24 -24.15
N ARG A 667 -17.40 -17.34 -23.44
CA ARG A 667 -18.32 -17.94 -22.46
C ARG A 667 -17.56 -18.40 -21.23
N ASN A 668 -17.53 -17.57 -20.19
CA ASN A 668 -16.94 -17.95 -18.92
C ASN A 668 -17.91 -18.85 -18.14
N LEU A 669 -17.36 -19.86 -17.47
CA LEU A 669 -18.10 -20.72 -16.54
C LEU A 669 -17.69 -20.39 -15.11
N ILE A 670 -18.69 -20.13 -14.26
CA ILE A 670 -18.51 -19.77 -12.86
C ILE A 670 -19.13 -20.87 -12.01
N PHE A 671 -18.33 -21.47 -11.13
CA PHE A 671 -18.76 -22.48 -10.17
C PHE A 671 -18.60 -21.91 -8.76
N ARG A 672 -19.63 -22.03 -7.89
CA ARG A 672 -19.52 -21.56 -6.49
C ARG A 672 -20.00 -22.59 -5.48
N ARG A 673 -19.29 -22.69 -4.37
CA ARG A 673 -19.61 -23.51 -3.20
C ARG A 673 -19.61 -22.66 -1.94
N ASP A 674 -20.82 -22.31 -1.54
CA ASP A 674 -21.10 -21.39 -0.43
C ASP A 674 -21.74 -22.15 0.76
N PRO A 675 -21.77 -21.55 1.97
CA PRO A 675 -22.49 -22.10 3.13
C PRO A 675 -24.00 -22.20 2.84
N PRO A 676 -24.69 -23.30 3.18
CA PRO A 676 -26.08 -23.53 2.77
C PRO A 676 -27.13 -22.51 3.23
N TRP A 677 -26.83 -21.74 4.28
CA TRP A 677 -27.71 -20.73 4.88
C TRP A 677 -27.41 -19.29 4.43
N ALA A 678 -26.29 -19.05 3.76
CA ALA A 678 -25.82 -17.69 3.48
C ALA A 678 -26.58 -17.04 2.31
N GLY A 679 -26.79 -15.73 2.40
CA GLY A 679 -27.54 -14.97 1.40
C GLY A 679 -26.73 -14.59 0.15
N VAL A 680 -27.46 -14.20 -0.90
CA VAL A 680 -26.84 -13.70 -2.14
C VAL A 680 -26.13 -12.39 -1.86
N GLY A 681 -24.80 -12.39 -2.04
CA GLY A 681 -23.94 -11.26 -1.72
C GLY A 681 -23.44 -11.23 -0.28
N ASP A 682 -23.66 -12.26 0.53
CA ASP A 682 -23.17 -12.29 1.93
C ASP A 682 -21.86 -13.09 2.11
N VAL A 683 -21.44 -13.83 1.08
CA VAL A 683 -20.33 -14.79 1.14
C VAL A 683 -19.05 -14.24 0.53
N SER A 684 -17.99 -14.22 1.34
CA SER A 684 -16.60 -13.94 0.98
C SER A 684 -15.97 -15.16 0.32
N ARG A 685 -15.43 -15.04 -0.89
CA ARG A 685 -14.99 -16.21 -1.70
C ARG A 685 -13.51 -16.18 -2.00
N LEU A 686 -12.85 -17.32 -1.80
CA LEU A 686 -11.59 -17.62 -2.48
C LEU A 686 -11.93 -17.93 -3.94
N THR A 687 -11.53 -17.06 -4.85
CA THR A 687 -11.71 -17.27 -6.28
C THR A 687 -10.46 -17.91 -6.86
N LEU A 688 -10.58 -19.12 -7.39
CA LEU A 688 -9.57 -19.75 -8.21
C LEU A 688 -9.94 -19.53 -9.68
N ALA A 689 -8.96 -19.25 -10.54
CA ALA A 689 -9.20 -19.00 -11.95
C ALA A 689 -8.16 -19.69 -12.82
N ALA A 690 -8.57 -20.06 -14.03
CA ALA A 690 -7.74 -20.42 -15.17
C ALA A 690 -8.49 -20.02 -16.44
N HIS A 691 -7.78 -19.66 -17.50
CA HIS A 691 -8.40 -19.68 -18.83
C HIS A 691 -8.56 -21.14 -19.30
N TYR A 692 -9.44 -21.40 -20.26
CA TYR A 692 -9.63 -22.73 -20.84
C TYR A 692 -9.59 -22.77 -22.36
N ASP A 693 -9.40 -21.64 -23.05
CA ASP A 693 -9.27 -21.64 -24.50
C ASP A 693 -7.86 -22.05 -24.95
N SER A 694 -7.55 -21.85 -26.23
CA SER A 694 -6.26 -22.20 -26.83
C SER A 694 -6.04 -21.35 -28.08
N LEU A 695 -4.81 -20.91 -28.36
CA LEU A 695 -4.43 -20.13 -29.54
C LEU A 695 -5.18 -20.52 -30.82
N TYR A 696 -5.68 -19.53 -31.55
CA TYR A 696 -6.22 -19.73 -32.90
C TYR A 696 -5.15 -20.17 -33.92
N ARG A 697 -3.88 -19.81 -33.68
CA ARG A 697 -2.72 -20.18 -34.52
C ARG A 697 -1.50 -20.48 -33.65
N PRO A 698 -0.75 -21.57 -33.89
CA PRO A 698 -0.87 -22.54 -34.99
C PRO A 698 -2.14 -23.40 -34.92
N GLU A 699 -2.60 -23.89 -36.08
CA GLU A 699 -3.85 -24.65 -36.17
C GLU A 699 -3.65 -26.07 -35.63
N GLY A 700 -4.45 -26.46 -34.64
CA GLY A 700 -4.28 -27.71 -33.91
C GLY A 700 -3.47 -27.58 -32.62
N PHE A 701 -3.07 -26.36 -32.21
CA PHE A 701 -2.49 -26.10 -30.88
C PHE A 701 -3.43 -26.58 -29.76
N ILE A 702 -2.85 -27.12 -28.68
CA ILE A 702 -3.61 -27.65 -27.54
C ILE A 702 -3.51 -26.75 -26.31
N GLY A 703 -2.37 -26.14 -25.99
CA GLY A 703 -2.22 -25.38 -24.74
C GLY A 703 -2.37 -26.30 -23.52
N ALA A 704 -1.57 -27.38 -23.46
CA ALA A 704 -1.62 -28.36 -22.40
C ALA A 704 -1.14 -27.78 -21.05
N THR A 705 -0.03 -27.03 -21.04
CA THR A 705 0.46 -26.33 -19.85
C THR A 705 -0.18 -24.98 -19.65
N ASP A 706 -0.51 -24.23 -20.71
CA ASP A 706 -1.30 -22.98 -20.65
C ASP A 706 -2.53 -23.15 -19.74
N SER A 707 -3.49 -23.96 -20.19
CA SER A 707 -4.82 -24.00 -19.58
C SER A 707 -5.38 -25.39 -19.29
N ALA A 708 -4.97 -26.44 -20.01
CA ALA A 708 -5.58 -27.76 -19.80
C ALA A 708 -5.29 -28.33 -18.40
N VAL A 709 -4.04 -28.23 -17.95
CA VAL A 709 -3.64 -28.65 -16.61
C VAL A 709 -4.20 -27.73 -15.52
N PRO A 710 -4.08 -26.38 -15.58
CA PRO A 710 -4.79 -25.50 -14.65
C PRO A 710 -6.29 -25.79 -14.50
N CYS A 711 -7.04 -25.95 -15.60
CA CYS A 711 -8.46 -26.33 -15.52
C CYS A 711 -8.67 -27.66 -14.79
N ALA A 712 -7.91 -28.70 -15.14
CA ALA A 712 -8.04 -30.02 -14.52
C ALA A 712 -7.68 -30.00 -13.03
N LEU A 713 -6.70 -29.17 -12.63
CA LEU A 713 -6.34 -28.92 -11.24
C LEU A 713 -7.50 -28.29 -10.46
N LEU A 714 -8.17 -27.26 -11.00
CA LEU A 714 -9.31 -26.63 -10.35
C LEU A 714 -10.50 -27.61 -10.18
N MET A 715 -10.77 -28.45 -11.18
CA MET A 715 -11.76 -29.53 -11.08
C MET A 715 -11.42 -30.56 -10.00
N HIS A 716 -10.14 -30.96 -9.89
CA HIS A 716 -9.68 -31.85 -8.82
C HIS A 716 -9.89 -31.20 -7.45
N VAL A 717 -9.41 -29.97 -7.27
CA VAL A 717 -9.47 -29.22 -6.01
C VAL A 717 -10.90 -29.10 -5.50
N ALA A 718 -11.85 -28.71 -6.37
CA ALA A 718 -13.26 -28.57 -6.03
C ALA A 718 -13.82 -29.83 -5.35
N ARG A 719 -13.57 -30.99 -5.96
CA ARG A 719 -14.03 -32.30 -5.47
C ARG A 719 -13.29 -32.75 -4.22
N SER A 720 -11.98 -32.48 -4.14
CA SER A 720 -11.17 -32.88 -2.99
C SER A 720 -11.49 -32.09 -1.71
N VAL A 721 -12.12 -30.91 -1.81
CA VAL A 721 -12.58 -30.13 -0.63
C VAL A 721 -14.08 -30.27 -0.31
N ASP A 722 -14.93 -30.67 -1.27
CA ASP A 722 -16.39 -30.62 -1.09
C ASP A 722 -16.92 -31.47 0.08
N GLU A 723 -16.38 -32.67 0.32
CA GLU A 723 -16.80 -33.50 1.47
C GLU A 723 -16.39 -32.85 2.81
N ALA A 724 -15.21 -32.22 2.87
CA ALA A 724 -14.73 -31.54 4.06
C ALA A 724 -15.57 -30.29 4.38
N LEU A 725 -15.87 -29.47 3.36
CA LEU A 725 -16.76 -28.32 3.44
C LEU A 725 -18.17 -28.74 3.88
N THR A 726 -18.73 -29.79 3.27
CA THR A 726 -20.06 -30.32 3.60
C THR A 726 -20.14 -30.80 5.04
N LYS A 727 -19.12 -31.52 5.53
CA LYS A 727 -19.04 -31.93 6.95
C LYS A 727 -18.91 -30.74 7.90
N LYS A 728 -18.08 -29.75 7.56
CA LYS A 728 -17.90 -28.53 8.35
C LYS A 728 -19.22 -27.78 8.52
N TRP A 729 -19.88 -27.44 7.42
CA TRP A 729 -21.11 -26.66 7.48
C TRP A 729 -22.26 -27.42 8.14
N ALA A 730 -22.39 -28.74 7.92
CA ALA A 730 -23.36 -29.56 8.64
C ALA A 730 -23.08 -29.61 10.17
N ALA A 731 -21.82 -29.54 10.60
CA ALA A 731 -21.46 -29.47 12.01
C ALA A 731 -21.74 -28.09 12.63
N MET A 732 -21.52 -27.01 11.88
CA MET A 732 -21.88 -25.63 12.29
C MET A 732 -23.41 -25.49 12.43
N GLU A 733 -24.18 -25.94 11.43
CA GLU A 733 -25.65 -25.96 11.47
C GLU A 733 -26.18 -26.78 12.66
N ALA A 734 -25.60 -27.96 12.92
CA ALA A 734 -25.95 -28.78 14.08
C ALA A 734 -25.54 -28.17 15.43
N ALA A 735 -24.59 -27.22 15.46
CA ALA A 735 -24.21 -26.46 16.64
C ALA A 735 -25.05 -25.18 16.83
N GLY A 736 -25.80 -24.75 15.81
CA GLY A 736 -26.48 -23.44 15.76
C GLY A 736 -25.54 -22.27 15.42
N ASP A 737 -24.37 -22.56 14.87
CA ASP A 737 -23.28 -21.64 14.54
C ASP A 737 -23.47 -21.06 13.12
N THR A 738 -24.63 -20.42 12.92
CA THR A 738 -25.12 -19.95 11.60
C THR A 738 -25.84 -18.59 11.69
N ASP A 739 -25.50 -17.77 12.69
CA ASP A 739 -26.20 -16.51 12.99
C ASP A 739 -25.54 -15.25 12.40
N GLY A 740 -24.51 -15.42 11.56
CA GLY A 740 -23.85 -14.35 10.81
C GLY A 740 -22.96 -13.44 11.66
N LEU A 741 -22.48 -13.90 12.83
CA LEU A 741 -21.54 -13.16 13.67
C LEU A 741 -20.09 -13.15 13.16
N ASP A 742 -19.71 -14.16 12.37
CA ASP A 742 -18.43 -14.23 11.64
C ASP A 742 -18.65 -14.10 10.12
N GLU A 743 -17.58 -13.82 9.36
CA GLU A 743 -17.62 -13.62 7.90
C GLU A 743 -17.85 -14.96 7.17
N GLU A 744 -19.00 -15.09 6.48
CA GLU A 744 -19.34 -16.29 5.70
C GLU A 744 -18.34 -16.52 4.57
N LYS A 745 -17.72 -17.72 4.52
CA LYS A 745 -16.69 -18.09 3.54
C LYS A 745 -17.21 -19.10 2.51
N GLY A 746 -16.86 -18.91 1.24
CA GLY A 746 -17.12 -19.84 0.13
C GLY A 746 -15.91 -20.04 -0.80
N VAL A 747 -16.04 -20.96 -1.75
CA VAL A 747 -15.07 -21.17 -2.85
C VAL A 747 -15.73 -20.83 -4.18
N GLN A 748 -15.03 -20.10 -5.03
CA GLN A 748 -15.43 -19.80 -6.41
C GLN A 748 -14.36 -20.32 -7.37
N ILE A 749 -14.77 -20.90 -8.50
CA ILE A 749 -13.89 -21.33 -9.60
C ILE A 749 -14.38 -20.67 -10.89
N LEU A 750 -13.44 -20.06 -11.62
CA LEU A 750 -13.68 -19.47 -12.93
C LEU A 750 -12.91 -20.28 -13.99
N MET A 751 -13.63 -20.72 -15.02
CA MET A 751 -13.02 -21.13 -16.29
C MET A 751 -13.30 -20.01 -17.29
N LEU A 752 -12.26 -19.32 -17.74
CA LEU A 752 -12.35 -18.10 -18.54
C LEU A 752 -12.08 -18.37 -20.04
N ASP A 753 -12.77 -17.66 -20.94
CA ASP A 753 -12.76 -17.94 -22.40
C ASP A 753 -12.24 -16.73 -23.19
N GLY A 754 -11.20 -16.93 -24.00
CA GLY A 754 -10.60 -15.88 -24.81
C GLY A 754 -9.55 -15.07 -24.09
N GLU A 755 -8.76 -15.68 -23.21
CA GLU A 755 -7.50 -15.07 -22.74
C GLU A 755 -6.61 -14.75 -23.96
N GLU A 756 -6.60 -15.68 -24.92
CA GLU A 756 -5.67 -15.76 -26.03
C GLU A 756 -5.79 -14.62 -27.05
N ALA A 757 -4.64 -14.19 -27.56
CA ALA A 757 -4.55 -13.23 -28.67
C ALA A 757 -4.83 -13.93 -30.02
N TRP A 758 -5.71 -13.34 -30.82
CA TRP A 758 -6.06 -13.91 -32.14
C TRP A 758 -5.06 -13.52 -33.24
N VAL A 759 -4.31 -12.42 -33.07
CA VAL A 759 -3.21 -12.00 -33.95
C VAL A 759 -2.01 -11.49 -33.15
N GLN A 760 -2.21 -10.61 -32.16
CA GLN A 760 -1.13 -10.03 -31.37
C GLN A 760 -1.62 -9.56 -30.01
N TRP A 761 -0.93 -10.01 -28.95
CA TRP A 761 -1.23 -9.64 -27.57
C TRP A 761 -1.29 -8.11 -27.39
N THR A 762 -2.48 -7.60 -27.12
CA THR A 762 -2.76 -6.19 -26.81
C THR A 762 -3.93 -6.11 -25.85
N GLY A 763 -4.12 -4.98 -25.16
CA GLY A 763 -5.29 -4.75 -24.27
C GLY A 763 -6.67 -4.74 -24.97
N THR A 764 -6.72 -5.04 -26.28
CA THR A 764 -7.95 -5.26 -27.06
C THR A 764 -8.02 -6.66 -27.70
N ASP A 765 -6.88 -7.26 -28.05
CA ASP A 765 -6.71 -8.62 -28.59
C ASP A 765 -5.96 -9.49 -27.54
N SER A 766 -6.68 -9.80 -26.48
CA SER A 766 -6.37 -10.67 -25.33
C SER A 766 -7.57 -10.65 -24.36
N THR A 767 -7.59 -11.47 -23.32
CA THR A 767 -8.40 -11.30 -22.10
C THR A 767 -9.88 -10.96 -22.32
N TYR A 768 -10.49 -11.50 -23.39
CA TYR A 768 -11.84 -11.16 -23.85
C TYR A 768 -12.92 -11.56 -22.82
N GLY A 769 -12.84 -12.80 -22.30
CA GLY A 769 -13.75 -13.32 -21.29
C GLY A 769 -13.63 -12.59 -19.96
N SER A 770 -12.41 -12.46 -19.42
CA SER A 770 -12.14 -11.80 -18.14
C SER A 770 -12.47 -10.30 -18.16
N ARG A 771 -12.14 -9.56 -19.23
CA ARG A 771 -12.52 -8.14 -19.37
C ARG A 771 -14.02 -7.97 -19.30
N ALA A 772 -14.78 -8.78 -20.03
CA ALA A 772 -16.24 -8.73 -20.04
C ALA A 772 -16.86 -9.16 -18.70
N LEU A 773 -16.31 -10.17 -18.03
CA LEU A 773 -16.78 -10.64 -16.71
C LEU A 773 -16.51 -9.61 -15.62
N ALA A 774 -15.29 -9.08 -15.54
CA ALA A 774 -14.91 -8.05 -14.59
C ALA A 774 -15.68 -6.74 -14.82
N GLU A 775 -16.05 -6.41 -16.06
CA GLU A 775 -16.96 -5.30 -16.36
C GLU A 775 -18.40 -5.59 -15.91
N THR A 776 -18.92 -6.79 -16.18
CA THR A 776 -20.28 -7.18 -15.77
C THR A 776 -20.43 -7.17 -14.24
N TRP A 777 -19.50 -7.81 -13.52
CA TRP A 777 -19.51 -7.86 -12.06
C TRP A 777 -19.14 -6.55 -11.37
N ASN A 778 -18.62 -5.54 -12.08
CA ASN A 778 -18.50 -4.17 -11.57
C ASN A 778 -19.84 -3.42 -11.62
N ASN A 779 -20.73 -3.82 -12.53
CA ASN A 779 -21.99 -3.13 -12.83
C ASN A 779 -23.21 -3.83 -12.22
N GLU A 780 -23.12 -5.14 -11.98
CA GLU A 780 -24.09 -5.92 -11.21
C GLU A 780 -24.06 -5.53 -9.73
N VAL A 781 -25.23 -5.44 -9.10
CA VAL A 781 -25.40 -5.03 -7.69
C VAL A 781 -26.23 -6.08 -6.95
N HIS A 782 -25.70 -6.59 -5.85
CA HIS A 782 -26.38 -7.50 -4.93
C HIS A 782 -27.53 -6.79 -4.17
N PRO A 783 -28.45 -7.53 -3.53
CA PRO A 783 -29.54 -6.93 -2.74
C PRO A 783 -29.06 -5.88 -1.73
N ALA A 784 -29.86 -4.84 -1.50
CA ALA A 784 -29.47 -3.66 -0.73
C ALA A 784 -29.23 -3.89 0.80
N MET A 785 -29.30 -5.14 1.26
CA MET A 785 -28.99 -5.58 2.62
C MET A 785 -27.77 -6.51 2.70
N SER A 786 -27.17 -6.87 1.56
CA SER A 786 -26.07 -7.83 1.48
C SER A 786 -24.74 -7.26 1.97
N VAL A 787 -23.84 -8.12 2.46
CA VAL A 787 -22.50 -7.71 2.97
C VAL A 787 -21.62 -7.13 1.86
N TYR A 788 -21.60 -7.77 0.69
CA TYR A 788 -20.85 -7.38 -0.50
C TYR A 788 -21.79 -6.71 -1.50
N LYS A 789 -21.39 -5.56 -2.05
CA LYS A 789 -22.27 -4.77 -2.92
C LYS A 789 -22.26 -5.27 -4.36
N HIS A 790 -21.09 -5.63 -4.85
CA HIS A 790 -20.83 -6.14 -6.19
C HIS A 790 -20.24 -7.56 -6.11
N PRO A 791 -20.44 -8.44 -7.09
CA PRO A 791 -19.78 -9.76 -7.10
C PRO A 791 -18.24 -9.66 -7.00
N LEU A 792 -17.62 -8.59 -7.51
CA LEU A 792 -16.19 -8.30 -7.33
C LEU A 792 -15.79 -8.10 -5.87
N ASP A 793 -16.60 -7.39 -5.07
CA ASP A 793 -16.31 -7.12 -3.66
C ASP A 793 -16.24 -8.42 -2.85
N SER A 794 -16.97 -9.45 -3.29
CA SER A 794 -16.98 -10.77 -2.66
C SER A 794 -15.70 -11.59 -2.90
N ILE A 795 -14.75 -11.11 -3.71
CA ILE A 795 -13.49 -11.82 -4.01
C ILE A 795 -12.42 -11.47 -2.98
N SER A 796 -12.29 -12.30 -1.95
CA SER A 796 -11.26 -12.13 -0.90
C SER A 796 -9.83 -12.34 -1.40
N LEU A 797 -9.66 -13.24 -2.37
CA LEU A 797 -8.43 -13.45 -3.14
C LEU A 797 -8.77 -14.07 -4.49
N PHE A 798 -8.12 -13.59 -5.56
CA PHE A 798 -8.17 -14.15 -6.90
C PHE A 798 -6.86 -14.88 -7.17
N ALA A 799 -6.86 -16.22 -7.10
CA ALA A 799 -5.72 -17.07 -7.40
C ALA A 799 -5.80 -17.54 -8.85
N LEU A 800 -4.97 -16.98 -9.73
CA LEU A 800 -4.90 -17.35 -11.15
C LEU A 800 -3.79 -18.39 -11.36
N LEU A 801 -4.15 -19.53 -11.96
CA LEU A 801 -3.26 -20.63 -12.30
C LEU A 801 -3.07 -20.66 -13.82
N ASP A 802 -1.82 -20.63 -14.25
CA ASP A 802 -1.42 -20.58 -15.66
C ASP A 802 -0.04 -21.25 -15.85
N LEU A 803 0.22 -21.80 -17.04
CA LEU A 803 1.49 -22.45 -17.42
C LEU A 803 1.97 -23.56 -16.48
N LEU A 804 1.04 -24.37 -15.95
CA LEU A 804 1.34 -25.44 -14.99
C LEU A 804 1.41 -26.81 -15.65
N GLY A 805 2.24 -27.71 -15.12
CA GLY A 805 2.35 -29.11 -15.55
C GLY A 805 3.66 -29.49 -16.25
N ALA A 806 4.46 -28.51 -16.68
CA ALA A 806 5.86 -28.78 -17.06
C ALA A 806 6.72 -29.08 -15.81
N SER A 807 7.78 -29.89 -15.98
CA SER A 807 8.72 -30.23 -14.90
C SER A 807 9.53 -29.02 -14.42
N ASP A 808 9.91 -29.06 -13.14
CA ASP A 808 10.77 -28.06 -12.48
C ASP A 808 10.30 -26.59 -12.59
N PRO A 809 9.02 -26.28 -12.30
CA PRO A 809 8.50 -24.93 -12.38
C PRO A 809 9.09 -24.03 -11.28
N HIS A 810 9.29 -22.76 -11.61
CA HIS A 810 9.72 -21.71 -10.67
C HIS A 810 8.66 -20.61 -10.68
N VAL A 811 7.80 -20.53 -9.66
CA VAL A 811 6.74 -19.51 -9.54
C VAL A 811 7.23 -18.38 -8.64
N PRO A 812 7.53 -17.18 -9.17
CA PRO A 812 7.86 -16.01 -8.37
C PRO A 812 6.67 -15.51 -7.54
N SER A 813 6.96 -14.72 -6.50
CA SER A 813 5.93 -13.91 -5.85
C SER A 813 5.83 -12.56 -6.56
N TYR A 814 4.80 -12.38 -7.38
CA TYR A 814 4.61 -11.18 -8.22
C TYR A 814 4.16 -9.95 -7.43
N PHE A 815 3.17 -10.11 -6.54
CA PHE A 815 2.50 -8.98 -5.89
C PHE A 815 2.84 -8.86 -4.40
N PRO A 816 3.32 -7.69 -3.92
CA PRO A 816 3.68 -7.51 -2.52
C PRO A 816 2.46 -7.47 -1.58
N THR A 817 1.27 -7.14 -2.09
CA THR A 817 0.00 -7.10 -1.35
C THR A 817 -0.51 -8.48 -0.94
N THR A 818 -0.22 -9.51 -1.74
CA THR A 818 -0.66 -10.90 -1.54
C THR A 818 0.50 -11.85 -1.25
N HIS A 819 1.72 -11.32 -1.04
CA HIS A 819 2.89 -12.13 -0.69
C HIS A 819 2.67 -13.03 0.52
N TRP A 820 1.83 -12.63 1.48
CA TRP A 820 1.46 -13.45 2.64
C TRP A 820 0.71 -14.74 2.24
N ALA A 821 -0.07 -14.73 1.16
CA ALA A 821 -0.77 -15.90 0.63
C ALA A 821 0.23 -16.83 -0.10
N TYR A 822 1.12 -16.26 -0.90
CA TYR A 822 2.27 -16.97 -1.48
C TYR A 822 3.12 -17.64 -0.38
N GLN A 823 3.43 -16.93 0.70
CA GLN A 823 4.16 -17.45 1.87
C GLN A 823 3.41 -18.58 2.61
N ASN A 824 2.08 -18.66 2.47
CA ASN A 824 1.32 -19.78 3.01
C ASN A 824 1.40 -21.00 2.09
N LEU A 825 1.18 -20.83 0.78
CA LEU A 825 1.32 -21.90 -0.23
C LEU A 825 2.74 -22.49 -0.25
N ALA A 826 3.78 -21.65 -0.21
CA ALA A 826 5.17 -22.07 -0.14
C ALA A 826 5.54 -22.85 1.15
N ARG A 827 4.79 -22.60 2.24
CA ARG A 827 4.95 -23.32 3.52
C ARG A 827 4.21 -24.65 3.54
N ILE A 828 3.10 -24.74 2.80
CA ILE A 828 2.45 -26.01 2.50
C ILE A 828 3.41 -26.88 1.67
N GLU A 829 4.07 -26.32 0.65
CA GLU A 829 5.10 -27.03 -0.11
C GLU A 829 6.25 -27.53 0.77
N ASP A 830 6.86 -26.65 1.58
CA ASP A 830 7.94 -26.99 2.49
C ASP A 830 7.55 -28.13 3.45
N ARG A 831 6.35 -28.07 4.04
CA ARG A 831 5.82 -29.15 4.91
C ARG A 831 5.58 -30.44 4.13
N MET A 832 4.92 -30.39 2.98
CA MET A 832 4.58 -31.60 2.21
C MET A 832 5.84 -32.27 1.64
N ARG A 833 6.90 -31.52 1.28
CA ARG A 833 8.22 -32.09 0.95
C ARG A 833 8.90 -32.71 2.17
N GLN A 834 8.88 -32.05 3.34
CA GLN A 834 9.44 -32.61 4.59
C GLN A 834 8.74 -33.89 5.06
N LEU A 835 7.42 -34.01 4.81
CA LEU A 835 6.62 -35.21 5.12
C LEU A 835 6.73 -36.32 4.04
N GLY A 836 7.41 -36.08 2.91
CA GLY A 836 7.48 -37.04 1.80
C GLY A 836 6.15 -37.24 1.07
N LEU A 837 5.27 -36.22 1.09
CA LEU A 837 3.94 -36.24 0.47
C LEU A 837 3.94 -35.73 -0.98
N LEU A 838 5.06 -35.19 -1.47
CA LEU A 838 5.21 -34.72 -2.85
C LEU A 838 6.08 -35.69 -3.67
N GLU A 839 5.72 -35.84 -4.94
CA GLU A 839 6.21 -36.85 -5.88
C GLU A 839 7.31 -36.30 -6.82
N SER A 840 7.32 -35.00 -7.10
CA SER A 840 8.36 -34.35 -7.92
C SER A 840 9.68 -34.17 -7.15
N ASN A 841 10.80 -34.27 -7.87
CA ASN A 841 12.14 -33.94 -7.36
C ASN A 841 12.79 -32.82 -8.20
N PRO A 842 12.29 -31.57 -8.10
CA PRO A 842 12.81 -30.40 -8.82
C PRO A 842 14.19 -29.94 -8.29
N ARG A 843 14.84 -29.04 -9.04
CA ARG A 843 16.11 -28.38 -8.68
C ARG A 843 15.95 -27.38 -7.53
N GLY A 844 14.72 -26.91 -7.29
CA GLY A 844 14.34 -26.06 -6.15
C GLY A 844 12.84 -26.19 -5.86
N HIS A 845 12.36 -25.60 -4.77
CA HIS A 845 10.92 -25.54 -4.50
C HIS A 845 10.21 -24.78 -5.63
N PHE A 846 8.96 -25.16 -5.93
CA PHE A 846 8.10 -24.49 -6.90
C PHE A 846 7.85 -23.03 -6.50
N LEU A 847 7.81 -22.75 -5.19
CA LEU A 847 7.54 -21.44 -4.61
C LEU A 847 8.72 -20.94 -3.75
N PRO A 848 9.91 -20.71 -4.35
CA PRO A 848 11.16 -20.51 -3.60
C PRO A 848 11.28 -19.12 -2.98
N GLU A 849 10.46 -18.16 -3.39
CA GLU A 849 10.56 -16.75 -2.96
C GLU A 849 9.86 -16.48 -1.62
N ALA A 850 9.61 -17.47 -0.76
CA ALA A 850 8.89 -17.32 0.51
C ALA A 850 9.53 -16.30 1.49
N ASN A 851 10.79 -15.94 1.29
CA ASN A 851 11.53 -14.95 2.08
C ASN A 851 11.79 -13.63 1.32
N LYS A 852 11.01 -13.33 0.27
CA LYS A 852 11.16 -12.13 -0.58
C LYS A 852 10.85 -10.86 0.19
N GLU A 853 11.88 -10.08 0.48
CA GLU A 853 11.75 -8.77 1.12
C GLU A 853 11.11 -7.77 0.15
N HIS A 854 10.42 -6.75 0.66
CA HIS A 854 9.63 -5.81 -0.16
C HIS A 854 10.43 -5.17 -1.32
N ARG A 855 11.71 -4.86 -1.09
CA ARG A 855 12.68 -4.34 -2.07
C ARG A 855 13.06 -5.30 -3.21
N GLN A 856 12.74 -6.60 -3.09
CA GLN A 856 13.04 -7.63 -4.09
C GLN A 856 11.88 -7.79 -5.10
N PHE A 857 10.73 -7.17 -4.85
CA PHE A 857 9.66 -7.04 -5.83
C PHE A 857 10.11 -6.06 -6.91
N ARG A 858 10.47 -6.60 -8.07
CA ARG A 858 10.81 -5.82 -9.27
C ARG A 858 9.53 -5.51 -10.04
N PRO A 859 9.50 -4.47 -10.89
CA PRO A 859 8.43 -4.24 -11.86
C PRO A 859 8.50 -5.24 -13.03
N GLY A 860 8.39 -6.53 -12.70
CA GLY A 860 8.14 -7.62 -13.65
C GLY A 860 6.67 -8.00 -13.54
N PHE A 861 5.96 -7.97 -14.65
CA PHE A 861 4.51 -8.10 -14.71
C PHE A 861 4.15 -8.91 -15.96
N VAL A 862 3.51 -10.05 -15.75
CA VAL A 862 2.87 -10.81 -16.83
C VAL A 862 1.45 -10.25 -17.00
N GLN A 863 1.02 -10.03 -18.24
CA GLN A 863 -0.37 -9.68 -18.55
C GLN A 863 -1.12 -10.97 -18.84
N ASP A 864 -2.32 -11.10 -18.26
CA ASP A 864 -3.10 -12.34 -18.17
C ASP A 864 -4.49 -11.96 -17.61
N ASP A 865 -5.43 -12.90 -17.52
CA ASP A 865 -6.84 -12.74 -17.16
C ASP A 865 -7.11 -12.16 -15.76
N HIS A 866 -6.12 -12.05 -14.88
CA HIS A 866 -6.24 -11.34 -13.60
C HIS A 866 -6.30 -9.81 -13.76
N VAL A 867 -5.75 -9.28 -14.85
CA VAL A 867 -5.54 -7.82 -15.02
C VAL A 867 -6.84 -7.01 -14.93
N PRO A 868 -7.97 -7.42 -15.55
CA PRO A 868 -9.24 -6.67 -15.45
C PRO A 868 -9.84 -6.66 -14.04
N PHE A 869 -9.58 -7.69 -13.23
CA PHE A 869 -9.99 -7.76 -11.82
C PHE A 869 -9.08 -6.90 -10.93
N MET A 870 -7.75 -6.98 -11.16
CA MET A 870 -6.75 -6.18 -10.43
C MET A 870 -6.96 -4.67 -10.64
N GLN A 871 -7.27 -4.25 -11.87
CA GLN A 871 -7.60 -2.86 -12.20
C GLN A 871 -8.84 -2.32 -11.45
N ARG A 872 -9.70 -3.23 -10.97
CA ARG A 872 -10.90 -2.93 -10.17
C ARG A 872 -10.70 -3.17 -8.66
N GLY A 873 -9.46 -3.37 -8.22
CA GLY A 873 -9.08 -3.44 -6.81
C GLY A 873 -9.05 -4.85 -6.19
N VAL A 874 -9.34 -5.90 -6.96
CA VAL A 874 -9.30 -7.29 -6.46
C VAL A 874 -7.85 -7.70 -6.14
N SER A 875 -7.65 -8.38 -5.01
CA SER A 875 -6.34 -8.90 -4.60
C SER A 875 -5.97 -10.16 -5.38
N ILE A 876 -4.82 -10.15 -6.07
CA ILE A 876 -4.39 -11.25 -6.95
C ILE A 876 -3.25 -12.06 -6.34
N LEU A 877 -3.36 -13.39 -6.34
CA LEU A 877 -2.23 -14.33 -6.23
C LEU A 877 -1.99 -14.95 -7.61
N HIS A 878 -0.87 -14.62 -8.25
CA HIS A 878 -0.53 -15.16 -9.57
C HIS A 878 0.34 -16.40 -9.40
N ILE A 879 -0.12 -17.55 -9.91
CA ILE A 879 0.52 -18.86 -9.84
C ILE A 879 0.91 -19.26 -11.27
N ILE A 880 1.90 -18.55 -11.78
CA ILE A 880 2.49 -18.72 -13.11
C ILE A 880 4.02 -18.83 -12.96
N PRO A 881 4.71 -19.78 -13.62
CA PRO A 881 6.16 -19.85 -13.60
C PRO A 881 6.84 -18.68 -14.32
N THR A 882 8.10 -18.41 -13.99
CA THR A 882 9.03 -17.59 -14.79
C THR A 882 10.45 -18.09 -14.55
N PRO A 883 11.19 -18.55 -15.58
CA PRO A 883 10.81 -18.60 -16.99
C PRO A 883 9.59 -19.52 -17.26
N PHE A 884 8.85 -19.21 -18.31
CA PHE A 884 7.73 -20.01 -18.80
C PHE A 884 8.19 -21.41 -19.26
N PRO A 885 7.28 -22.40 -19.33
CA PRO A 885 7.57 -23.72 -19.89
C PRO A 885 8.22 -23.63 -21.27
N TRP A 886 9.19 -24.49 -21.55
CA TRP A 886 9.88 -24.47 -22.85
C TRP A 886 8.96 -24.83 -24.02
N VAL A 887 7.83 -25.50 -23.76
CA VAL A 887 6.77 -25.85 -24.70
C VAL A 887 5.81 -24.69 -25.01
N TRP A 888 5.80 -23.61 -24.20
CA TRP A 888 4.81 -22.53 -24.28
C TRP A 888 4.65 -21.95 -25.69
N HIS A 889 3.41 -21.84 -26.15
CA HIS A 889 3.03 -21.42 -27.52
C HIS A 889 3.70 -22.23 -28.66
N ARG A 890 3.97 -23.53 -28.44
CA ARG A 890 4.48 -24.46 -29.47
C ARG A 890 3.58 -25.68 -29.63
N MET A 891 3.72 -26.38 -30.76
CA MET A 891 2.94 -27.61 -31.00
C MET A 891 3.24 -28.73 -30.00
N GLU A 892 4.40 -28.68 -29.34
CA GLU A 892 4.80 -29.57 -28.26
C GLU A 892 4.14 -29.25 -26.90
N ASP A 893 3.29 -28.23 -26.78
CA ASP A 893 2.43 -28.06 -25.59
C ASP A 893 1.20 -28.97 -25.67
N ASP A 894 1.48 -30.28 -25.66
CA ASP A 894 0.54 -31.38 -25.72
C ASP A 894 0.62 -32.26 -24.44
N GLY A 895 -0.21 -33.31 -24.37
CA GLY A 895 -0.25 -34.19 -23.20
C GLY A 895 1.03 -35.00 -22.97
N GLU A 896 1.79 -35.33 -24.01
CA GLU A 896 2.96 -36.23 -23.94
C GLU A 896 4.18 -35.53 -23.30
N HIS A 897 4.18 -34.20 -23.26
CA HIS A 897 5.27 -33.38 -22.70
C HIS A 897 5.02 -32.92 -21.25
N LEU A 898 3.90 -33.33 -20.63
CA LEU A 898 3.55 -33.01 -19.25
C LEU A 898 4.32 -33.87 -18.23
N ASP A 899 4.73 -33.27 -17.11
CA ASP A 899 5.38 -33.97 -16.01
C ASP A 899 4.35 -34.44 -14.97
N GLY A 900 4.01 -35.74 -15.05
CA GLY A 900 3.07 -36.39 -14.13
C GLY A 900 3.30 -36.06 -12.65
N PRO A 901 4.51 -36.25 -12.07
CA PRO A 901 4.79 -35.93 -10.68
C PRO A 901 4.54 -34.46 -10.30
N THR A 902 4.92 -33.51 -11.17
CA THR A 902 4.64 -32.07 -10.96
C THR A 902 3.15 -31.76 -10.99
N MET A 903 2.37 -32.42 -11.86
CA MET A 903 0.91 -32.30 -11.87
C MET A 903 0.26 -32.85 -10.58
N GLN A 904 0.73 -34.00 -10.07
CA GLN A 904 0.24 -34.54 -8.79
C GLN A 904 0.55 -33.62 -7.62
N ASP A 905 1.73 -32.99 -7.61
CA ASP A 905 2.12 -32.05 -6.58
C ASP A 905 1.30 -30.77 -6.61
N TRP A 906 1.05 -30.16 -7.77
CA TRP A 906 0.16 -29.01 -7.86
C TRP A 906 -1.26 -29.33 -7.37
N ALA A 907 -1.77 -30.52 -7.65
CA ALA A 907 -3.08 -30.96 -7.14
C ALA A 907 -3.11 -31.02 -5.60
N ARG A 908 -2.07 -31.59 -4.98
CA ARG A 908 -1.91 -31.65 -3.52
C ARG A 908 -1.77 -30.25 -2.90
N LEU A 909 -0.86 -29.42 -3.45
CA LEU A 909 -0.57 -28.07 -2.96
C LEU A 909 -1.80 -27.16 -2.98
N MET A 910 -2.52 -27.13 -4.11
CA MET A 910 -3.70 -26.27 -4.25
C MET A 910 -4.88 -26.78 -3.40
N THR A 911 -5.07 -28.09 -3.29
CA THR A 911 -6.11 -28.67 -2.40
C THR A 911 -5.82 -28.33 -0.94
N ALA A 912 -4.57 -28.48 -0.50
CA ALA A 912 -4.15 -28.12 0.86
C ALA A 912 -4.28 -26.61 1.13
N PHE A 913 -3.97 -25.74 0.15
CA PHE A 913 -4.11 -24.28 0.29
C PHE A 913 -5.56 -23.84 0.44
N VAL A 914 -6.47 -24.38 -0.36
CA VAL A 914 -7.93 -24.14 -0.22
C VAL A 914 -8.44 -24.70 1.11
N ALA A 915 -7.94 -25.85 1.55
CA ALA A 915 -8.31 -26.43 2.84
C ALA A 915 -7.83 -25.59 4.06
N GLU A 916 -6.62 -25.03 4.03
CA GLU A 916 -6.15 -24.08 5.05
C GLU A 916 -6.94 -22.74 4.98
N TRP A 917 -7.32 -22.28 3.78
CA TRP A 917 -8.12 -21.05 3.61
C TRP A 917 -9.56 -21.18 4.11
N MET A 918 -10.19 -22.32 3.86
CA MET A 918 -11.59 -22.61 4.23
C MET A 918 -11.74 -23.11 5.67
N ASP A 919 -10.64 -23.17 6.43
CA ASP A 919 -10.57 -23.63 7.81
C ASP A 919 -11.27 -25.00 8.02
N VAL A 920 -10.90 -26.02 7.24
CA VAL A 920 -11.50 -27.38 7.30
C VAL A 920 -10.67 -28.40 8.08
N GLU A 921 -9.72 -27.95 8.91
CA GLU A 921 -8.97 -28.82 9.83
C GLU A 921 -9.92 -29.63 10.73
N GLY A 922 -9.63 -30.92 10.90
CA GLY A 922 -10.52 -31.86 11.60
C GLY A 922 -11.69 -32.40 10.76
N PHE A 923 -12.07 -31.72 9.67
CA PHE A 923 -13.13 -32.17 8.73
C PHE A 923 -12.58 -32.89 7.49
N VAL A 924 -11.28 -32.77 7.21
CA VAL A 924 -10.58 -33.49 6.12
C VAL A 924 -10.83 -35.01 6.24
N PRO A 925 -11.50 -35.66 5.26
CA PRO A 925 -11.81 -37.09 5.29
C PRO A 925 -10.56 -37.97 5.41
N SER A 926 -10.71 -39.15 5.99
CA SER A 926 -9.68 -40.20 5.88
C SER A 926 -9.58 -40.68 4.43
N LEU A 927 -8.36 -40.92 3.93
CA LEU A 927 -8.17 -41.58 2.63
C LEU A 927 -8.73 -43.01 2.69
N ASN A 928 -9.80 -43.27 1.94
CA ASN A 928 -10.37 -44.60 1.78
C ASN A 928 -9.44 -45.45 0.89
N THR A 929 -8.67 -46.35 1.52
CA THR A 929 -7.66 -47.20 0.85
C THR A 929 -8.20 -48.12 -0.25
N GLU A 930 -9.51 -48.33 -0.33
CA GLU A 930 -10.15 -49.18 -1.34
C GLU A 930 -10.25 -48.49 -2.72
N ALA A 931 -10.24 -47.16 -2.79
CA ALA A 931 -10.47 -46.42 -4.04
C ALA A 931 -9.28 -46.41 -5.03
N VAL A 932 -8.06 -46.72 -4.55
CA VAL A 932 -6.81 -46.56 -5.30
C VAL A 932 -6.38 -47.87 -6.02
N PHE A 933 -6.96 -49.02 -5.65
CA PHE A 933 -6.50 -50.34 -6.12
C PHE A 933 -7.48 -51.11 -7.05
N ASP A 934 -8.76 -50.72 -7.18
CA ASP A 934 -9.75 -51.44 -8.02
C ASP A 934 -10.15 -50.68 -9.31
N ARG A 935 -9.16 -50.12 -10.01
CA ARG A 935 -9.36 -49.47 -11.34
C ARG A 935 -8.42 -49.93 -12.46
N SER A 936 -7.49 -50.85 -12.19
CA SER A 936 -6.65 -51.47 -13.24
C SER A 936 -7.33 -52.64 -13.96
N ASP A 937 -8.31 -53.30 -13.34
CA ASP A 937 -8.89 -54.55 -13.82
C ASP A 937 -10.43 -54.50 -13.90
N LYS A 938 -10.96 -54.07 -15.05
CA LYS A 938 -12.28 -54.45 -15.61
C LYS A 938 -12.40 -54.06 -17.08
N THR A 939 -11.78 -54.86 -17.96
CA THR A 939 -12.14 -54.89 -19.39
C THR A 939 -13.28 -55.89 -19.61
N GLU A 940 -14.54 -55.43 -19.63
CA GLU A 940 -15.66 -56.21 -20.16
C GLU A 940 -16.55 -55.37 -21.09
N LEU A 941 -16.38 -55.64 -22.39
CA LEU A 941 -17.33 -55.53 -23.53
C LEU A 941 -18.27 -54.30 -23.62
#